data_AF-A0A6J2QQH4-F1
#
_entry.id   AF-A0A6J2QQH4-F1
#
_cell.length_a   1.000
_cell.length_b   1.000
_cell.length_c   1.000
_cell.angle_alpha   90.00
_cell.angle_beta   90.00
_cell.angle_gamma   90.00
#
_symmetry.space_group_name_H-M   'P 1'
#
loop_
_entity.id
_entity.type
_entity.pdbx_description
1 polymer ?
#
loop_
_entity_poly.entity_id
_entity_poly.type
_entity_poly.pdbx_seq_one_letter_code
_entity_poly.pdbx_strand_id
1 'polypeptide(L)'
;MLHCEHRKSTNGLSEMAKGTSRNESHDMKELLQPEILHTGKESSGEASCHSASASSSSASASASSSSPPSSPWDACSRQVERGEAVKTQRDEAVKTQREEAVKMQREEAVKTQREEAVKTQREEAVKMQREEAVKTQREDGASSCSQLDDLKRLSQCDNKLGRLDFSKTHNVLVDVDVFNRGVGLIPQEGRDVWHSNFVKMPCSQSSYMNKTGYVKHSSPKKRWDVISKRLSSLAKKSTLSVNDLEEAIIKYNPKYKDQWSFDALFTLVKVVPKADNYFPELFPKIATLALRLPDLVKKAIPLLQRGHAATITLSQAQIACLLANAFFCTFPHRNASSPKAEYHSYPSINFTSLFRGWSDRKREKLRAIMNYFRVVTDSEPQGLVTFERRCLKDTPKWRSCTKKMPKLHVTSQGTIEDEGTGMLQVDFACSSIGGGVLDSGLVQEEILFLIHPELIVSRLFTEKLDDNECLIITGIQKFSCYSGFSDSFEWTGHHDDKLDRDKWHRLKRQIVAIDALNFKHRSEQYNMTKVTRELNKAYCGFKDNGHNGPDIATGKWGCGAFHGDPELKAVIQLMAAANAKRGLVFFTFQDEKLKQDLEQMYHLLVTEGTTVEKLYRHLEDYCASRSYGDLFEFLRNAIRPSRSQL
;
A
#
# COMPACT_ATOMS: atom_id res chain seq x y z
N MET A 1 -17.60 -48.36 42.88
CA MET A 1 -17.17 -47.69 44.13
C MET A 1 -15.73 -47.20 43.94
N LEU A 2 -15.09 -46.65 44.98
CA LEU A 2 -13.84 -45.87 44.91
C LEU A 2 -12.57 -46.67 44.57
N HIS A 3 -11.53 -45.89 44.21
CA HIS A 3 -10.07 -46.12 44.29
C HIS A 3 -9.25 -46.63 43.08
N CYS A 4 -8.01 -46.11 43.07
CA CYS A 4 -6.80 -46.52 42.34
C CYS A 4 -6.76 -46.31 40.81
N GLU A 5 -5.61 -45.98 40.17
CA GLU A 5 -4.27 -45.66 40.72
C GLU A 5 -3.42 -44.79 39.78
N HIS A 6 -2.26 -44.32 40.26
CA HIS A 6 -1.19 -43.72 39.45
C HIS A 6 -0.26 -44.80 38.87
N ARG A 7 0.07 -44.73 37.57
CA ARG A 7 1.34 -45.24 37.02
C ARG A 7 1.85 -44.39 35.85
N LYS A 8 3.17 -44.40 35.66
CA LYS A 8 3.93 -43.69 34.60
C LYS A 8 4.42 -44.70 33.54
N SER A 9 5.22 -44.21 32.59
CA SER A 9 6.00 -44.95 31.57
C SER A 9 5.22 -45.30 30.27
N THR A 10 5.75 -45.12 29.05
CA THR A 10 6.99 -44.43 28.60
C THR A 10 6.93 -44.08 27.10
N ASN A 11 7.67 -43.04 26.70
CA ASN A 11 8.32 -42.79 25.39
C ASN A 11 7.57 -43.07 24.06
N GLY A 12 7.36 -42.00 23.27
CA GLY A 12 6.90 -42.05 21.88
C GLY A 12 7.29 -40.80 21.08
N LEU A 13 8.53 -40.77 20.59
CA LEU A 13 9.13 -39.91 19.55
C LEU A 13 8.32 -38.72 18.97
N SER A 14 8.78 -37.49 19.25
CA SER A 14 8.81 -36.40 18.24
C SER A 14 9.85 -35.33 18.60
N GLU A 15 11.04 -35.40 18.03
CA GLU A 15 11.99 -34.28 18.00
C GLU A 15 11.64 -33.28 16.87
N MET A 16 12.50 -32.26 16.69
CA MET A 16 12.48 -31.27 15.60
C MET A 16 11.39 -30.19 15.63
N ALA A 17 11.65 -29.13 16.40
CA ALA A 17 11.07 -27.80 16.18
C ALA A 17 12.05 -26.65 16.52
N LYS A 18 13.35 -26.82 16.25
CA LYS A 18 14.35 -25.74 16.28
C LYS A 18 14.55 -25.17 14.87
N GLY A 19 13.64 -24.29 14.43
CA GLY A 19 13.81 -23.51 13.20
C GLY A 19 14.60 -22.23 13.47
N THR A 20 15.86 -22.17 13.02
CA THR A 20 16.73 -20.99 13.17
C THR A 20 16.40 -19.88 12.19
N SER A 21 16.49 -18.64 12.64
CA SER A 21 16.63 -17.47 11.78
C SER A 21 17.99 -17.49 11.06
N ARG A 22 17.99 -17.38 9.73
CA ARG A 22 19.16 -16.93 8.95
C ARG A 22 18.73 -16.33 7.62
N ASN A 23 19.64 -15.55 7.02
CA ASN A 23 19.40 -14.83 5.78
C ASN A 23 19.44 -15.80 4.59
N GLU A 24 18.53 -15.64 3.64
CA GLU A 24 18.80 -15.90 2.23
C GLU A 24 18.43 -14.62 1.47
N SER A 25 19.46 -13.92 1.00
CA SER A 25 19.36 -12.61 0.36
C SER A 25 20.17 -12.60 -0.94
N HIS A 26 19.83 -13.50 -1.85
CA HIS A 26 20.23 -13.50 -3.25
C HIS A 26 19.27 -14.40 -4.04
N ASP A 27 18.32 -13.79 -4.76
CA ASP A 27 17.95 -14.11 -6.15
C ASP A 27 16.68 -13.36 -6.57
N MET A 28 16.85 -12.07 -6.89
CA MET A 28 16.01 -11.35 -7.83
C MET A 28 16.90 -10.47 -8.72
N LYS A 29 17.24 -11.00 -9.90
CA LYS A 29 17.76 -10.25 -11.03
C LYS A 29 17.05 -10.72 -12.29
N GLU A 30 15.96 -10.05 -12.66
CA GLU A 30 15.70 -9.58 -14.02
C GLU A 30 14.44 -8.73 -14.07
N LEU A 31 14.24 -8.04 -15.20
CA LEU A 31 13.05 -7.24 -15.55
C LEU A 31 12.67 -6.11 -14.57
N LEU A 32 13.39 -4.98 -14.68
CA LEU A 32 12.83 -3.65 -14.96
C LEU A 32 13.94 -2.59 -14.98
N GLN A 33 14.33 -2.13 -16.17
CA GLN A 33 15.16 -0.93 -16.38
C GLN A 33 14.39 0.09 -17.22
N PRO A 34 14.25 1.34 -16.78
CA PRO A 34 13.84 2.45 -17.62
C PRO A 34 15.07 3.17 -18.19
N GLU A 35 15.19 3.25 -19.51
CA GLU A 35 16.19 4.12 -20.15
C GLU A 35 15.74 5.59 -20.04
N ILE A 36 16.61 6.46 -19.52
CA ILE A 36 16.35 7.90 -19.42
C ILE A 36 17.08 8.61 -20.57
N LEU A 37 16.33 9.05 -21.57
CA LEU A 37 16.81 9.93 -22.62
C LEU A 37 16.98 11.36 -22.08
N HIS A 38 18.23 11.81 -21.94
CA HIS A 38 18.53 13.21 -21.64
C HIS A 38 18.18 14.12 -22.82
N THR A 39 17.23 15.04 -22.62
CA THR A 39 16.99 16.16 -23.54
C THR A 39 17.72 17.41 -23.07
N GLY A 40 18.71 17.87 -23.85
CA GLY A 40 19.28 19.21 -23.74
C GLY A 40 18.85 20.05 -24.95
N LYS A 41 18.16 21.16 -24.72
CA LYS A 41 17.91 22.19 -25.75
C LYS A 41 19.16 23.06 -25.89
N GLU A 42 19.44 23.56 -27.09
CA GLU A 42 19.08 24.95 -27.42
C GLU A 42 19.15 25.24 -28.91
N SER A 43 18.67 26.44 -29.29
CA SER A 43 18.32 26.79 -30.66
C SER A 43 18.91 28.12 -31.09
N SER A 44 19.53 28.16 -32.27
CA SER A 44 19.45 29.29 -33.18
C SER A 44 19.80 28.85 -34.59
N GLY A 45 19.03 29.30 -35.58
CA GLY A 45 19.38 29.19 -36.98
C GLY A 45 19.54 30.60 -37.52
N GLU A 46 20.65 30.86 -38.21
CA GLU A 46 20.85 32.08 -38.97
C GLU A 46 21.66 31.73 -40.24
N ALA A 47 21.43 32.47 -41.32
CA ALA A 47 21.93 32.12 -42.65
C ALA A 47 22.93 33.14 -43.16
N SER A 48 24.03 32.70 -43.78
CA SER A 48 24.73 33.52 -44.77
C SER A 48 25.59 32.71 -45.74
N CYS A 49 25.89 33.37 -46.85
CA CYS A 49 26.44 32.89 -48.11
C CYS A 49 27.94 32.57 -48.11
N HIS A 50 28.33 31.83 -49.16
CA HIS A 50 29.57 31.93 -49.93
C HIS A 50 30.89 31.30 -49.45
N SER A 51 31.58 30.72 -50.45
CA SER A 51 33.02 30.45 -50.53
C SER A 51 33.56 29.32 -49.62
N ALA A 52 34.59 28.55 -49.99
CA ALA A 52 35.36 28.53 -51.24
C ALA A 52 35.82 27.11 -51.63
N SER A 53 36.35 27.05 -52.86
CA SER A 53 37.28 26.05 -53.44
C SER A 53 38.43 25.60 -52.50
N ALA A 54 39.22 24.56 -52.79
CA ALA A 54 39.48 23.90 -54.09
C ALA A 54 39.95 22.44 -53.93
N SER A 55 39.97 21.69 -55.03
CA SER A 55 40.76 20.45 -55.18
C SER A 55 41.43 20.43 -56.56
N SER A 56 42.65 19.87 -56.66
CA SER A 56 43.56 19.91 -57.83
C SER A 56 44.15 21.31 -58.12
N SER A 57 45.32 21.47 -58.76
CA SER A 57 46.29 20.51 -59.34
C SER A 57 47.71 21.10 -59.35
N SER A 58 48.76 20.27 -59.32
CA SER A 58 50.09 20.65 -59.82
C SER A 58 50.16 20.46 -61.35
N ALA A 59 51.03 21.20 -62.05
CA ALA A 59 50.94 21.40 -63.50
C ALA A 59 52.27 21.27 -64.28
N SER A 60 52.14 20.85 -65.54
CA SER A 60 53.05 21.12 -66.67
C SER A 60 52.24 20.89 -67.97
N ALA A 61 51.86 21.91 -68.74
CA ALA A 61 52.68 22.69 -69.67
C ALA A 61 53.21 21.83 -70.85
N SER A 62 53.01 22.18 -72.12
CA SER A 62 52.53 23.45 -72.72
C SER A 62 51.96 23.30 -74.16
N ALA A 63 51.54 24.45 -74.73
CA ALA A 63 51.33 24.75 -76.17
C ALA A 63 49.94 24.54 -76.84
N SER A 64 49.71 25.42 -77.83
CA SER A 64 48.55 25.71 -78.69
C SER A 64 48.56 24.91 -80.01
N SER A 65 47.53 24.80 -80.87
CA SER A 65 46.15 25.37 -80.92
C SER A 65 45.23 24.64 -81.94
N SER A 66 43.90 24.76 -81.74
CA SER A 66 42.81 24.85 -82.75
C SER A 66 42.54 23.74 -83.81
N SER A 67 41.57 22.85 -83.50
CA SER A 67 40.33 22.54 -84.26
C SER A 67 40.40 21.92 -85.71
N PRO A 68 39.28 21.46 -86.36
CA PRO A 68 39.01 20.01 -86.64
C PRO A 68 38.56 19.76 -88.12
N PRO A 69 37.72 18.77 -88.57
CA PRO A 69 37.20 17.49 -88.00
C PRO A 69 37.16 16.25 -88.98
N SER A 70 36.58 15.10 -88.53
CA SER A 70 35.82 14.06 -89.31
C SER A 70 36.53 12.78 -89.92
N SER A 71 35.73 11.83 -90.47
CA SER A 71 35.97 10.38 -90.72
C SER A 71 35.51 9.93 -92.14
N PRO A 72 35.91 8.78 -92.77
CA PRO A 72 35.11 7.51 -92.72
C PRO A 72 35.75 6.11 -93.14
N TRP A 73 35.24 4.97 -92.56
CA TRP A 73 34.97 3.59 -93.10
C TRP A 73 36.08 2.82 -93.94
N ASP A 74 36.01 1.58 -94.53
CA ASP A 74 35.06 0.41 -94.64
C ASP A 74 35.80 -0.94 -95.04
N ALA A 75 35.07 -2.09 -95.12
CA ALA A 75 35.27 -3.32 -95.97
C ALA A 75 36.45 -4.35 -95.72
N CYS A 76 36.47 -5.63 -96.17
CA CYS A 76 35.45 -6.69 -96.50
C CYS A 76 36.05 -8.15 -96.65
N SER A 77 35.19 -9.19 -96.69
CA SER A 77 35.28 -10.70 -96.73
C SER A 77 36.30 -11.54 -97.53
N ARG A 78 36.69 -12.74 -96.99
CA ARG A 78 36.42 -14.13 -97.54
C ARG A 78 37.21 -15.28 -96.84
N GLN A 79 36.52 -16.29 -96.25
CA GLN A 79 36.89 -17.74 -96.16
C GLN A 79 36.10 -18.46 -95.02
N VAL A 80 35.16 -19.36 -95.31
CA VAL A 80 34.58 -20.31 -94.32
C VAL A 80 34.09 -21.58 -95.02
N GLU A 81 34.70 -22.74 -94.73
CA GLU A 81 34.03 -24.06 -94.79
C GLU A 81 34.77 -25.12 -93.95
N ARG A 82 35.16 -24.75 -92.72
CA ARG A 82 35.80 -25.64 -91.73
C ARG A 82 35.26 -25.45 -90.30
N GLY A 83 34.11 -24.79 -90.17
CA GLY A 83 33.56 -24.34 -88.88
C GLY A 83 32.31 -25.07 -88.37
N GLU A 84 31.65 -25.87 -89.21
CA GLU A 84 30.28 -26.31 -88.91
C GLU A 84 30.19 -27.40 -87.83
N ALA A 85 31.13 -28.36 -87.81
CA ALA A 85 31.15 -29.42 -86.79
C ALA A 85 31.36 -28.91 -85.34
N VAL A 86 32.04 -27.76 -85.18
CA VAL A 86 32.31 -27.15 -83.86
C VAL A 86 31.15 -26.27 -83.39
N LYS A 87 30.29 -25.83 -84.31
CA LYS A 87 29.18 -24.92 -84.01
C LYS A 87 28.02 -25.67 -83.33
N THR A 88 27.62 -26.82 -83.88
CA THR A 88 26.45 -27.59 -83.42
C THR A 88 26.53 -27.99 -81.93
N GLN A 89 27.68 -28.52 -81.48
CA GLN A 89 27.87 -28.88 -80.07
C GLN A 89 27.88 -27.69 -79.11
N ARG A 90 28.24 -26.49 -79.61
CA ARG A 90 28.24 -25.27 -78.80
C ARG A 90 26.84 -24.68 -78.67
N ASP A 91 26.07 -24.69 -79.76
CA ASP A 91 24.73 -24.10 -79.79
C ASP A 91 23.71 -24.92 -78.96
N GLU A 92 23.82 -26.26 -78.92
CA GLU A 92 23.00 -27.09 -78.01
C GLU A 92 23.34 -26.84 -76.52
N ALA A 93 24.62 -26.81 -76.16
CA ALA A 93 25.04 -26.56 -74.78
C ALA A 93 24.60 -25.17 -74.28
N VAL A 94 24.72 -24.14 -75.13
CA VAL A 94 24.25 -22.78 -74.84
C VAL A 94 22.72 -22.73 -74.72
N LYS A 95 21.98 -23.49 -75.53
CA LYS A 95 20.51 -23.56 -75.44
C LYS A 95 20.06 -24.15 -74.10
N THR A 96 20.61 -25.30 -73.71
CA THR A 96 20.23 -25.98 -72.45
C THR A 96 20.53 -25.11 -71.22
N GLN A 97 21.73 -24.52 -71.13
CA GLN A 97 22.08 -23.62 -70.02
C GLN A 97 21.17 -22.39 -69.96
N ARG A 98 20.73 -21.86 -71.11
CA ARG A 98 19.83 -20.71 -71.18
C ARG A 98 18.40 -21.05 -70.77
N GLU A 99 17.92 -22.25 -71.10
CA GLU A 99 16.59 -22.72 -70.67
C GLU A 99 16.55 -23.00 -69.15
N GLU A 100 17.61 -23.58 -68.58
CA GLU A 100 17.74 -23.77 -67.13
C GLU A 100 17.86 -22.44 -66.36
N ALA A 101 18.66 -21.49 -66.86
CA ALA A 101 18.79 -20.16 -66.26
C ALA A 101 17.46 -19.38 -66.27
N VAL A 102 16.73 -19.42 -67.39
CA VAL A 102 15.39 -18.80 -67.49
C VAL A 102 14.38 -19.48 -66.57
N LYS A 103 14.47 -20.80 -66.39
CA LYS A 103 13.62 -21.53 -65.43
C LYS A 103 13.89 -21.09 -63.99
N MET A 104 15.15 -21.06 -63.55
CA MET A 104 15.51 -20.62 -62.19
C MET A 104 15.07 -19.17 -61.92
N GLN A 105 15.37 -18.24 -62.83
CA GLN A 105 14.94 -16.83 -62.70
C GLN A 105 13.41 -16.69 -62.61
N ARG A 106 12.65 -17.53 -63.31
CA ARG A 106 11.19 -17.52 -63.27
C ARG A 106 10.62 -18.12 -61.99
N GLU A 107 11.22 -19.19 -61.47
CA GLU A 107 10.83 -19.80 -60.20
C GLU A 107 11.17 -18.89 -59.01
N GLU A 108 12.33 -18.21 -59.04
CA GLU A 108 12.73 -17.23 -58.03
C GLU A 108 11.85 -15.97 -58.06
N ALA A 109 11.54 -15.42 -59.24
CA ALA A 109 10.65 -14.26 -59.33
C ALA A 109 9.23 -14.58 -58.84
N VAL A 110 8.70 -15.76 -59.15
CA VAL A 110 7.39 -16.22 -58.66
C VAL A 110 7.41 -16.43 -57.14
N LYS A 111 8.52 -16.92 -56.57
CA LYS A 111 8.68 -17.03 -55.12
C LYS A 111 8.65 -15.65 -54.46
N THR A 112 9.46 -14.70 -54.92
CA THR A 112 9.53 -13.34 -54.37
C THR A 112 8.18 -12.63 -54.45
N GLN A 113 7.51 -12.66 -55.62
CA GLN A 113 6.16 -12.07 -55.76
C GLN A 113 5.13 -12.70 -54.82
N ARG A 114 5.24 -14.01 -54.53
CA ARG A 114 4.35 -14.70 -53.60
C ARG A 114 4.63 -14.33 -52.14
N GLU A 115 5.90 -14.17 -51.77
CA GLU A 115 6.29 -13.73 -50.42
C GLU A 115 5.90 -12.27 -50.16
N GLU A 116 6.06 -11.38 -51.14
CA GLU A 116 5.57 -9.99 -51.07
C GLU A 116 4.03 -9.92 -51.00
N ALA A 117 3.32 -10.67 -51.83
CA ALA A 117 1.85 -10.69 -51.80
C ALA A 117 1.29 -11.18 -50.44
N VAL A 118 1.90 -12.23 -49.86
CA VAL A 118 1.53 -12.74 -48.53
C VAL A 118 1.88 -11.73 -47.42
N LYS A 119 3.00 -11.00 -47.55
CA LYS A 119 3.35 -9.93 -46.62
C LYS A 119 2.32 -8.80 -46.65
N THR A 120 1.98 -8.28 -47.84
CA THR A 120 0.99 -7.21 -48.02
C THR A 120 -0.38 -7.61 -47.48
N GLN A 121 -0.89 -8.80 -47.83
CA GLN A 121 -2.17 -9.30 -47.31
C GLN A 121 -2.16 -9.42 -45.77
N ARG A 122 -1.04 -9.79 -45.16
CA ARG A 122 -0.90 -9.88 -43.70
C ARG A 122 -0.86 -8.51 -43.04
N GLU A 123 -0.19 -7.53 -43.66
CA GLU A 123 -0.16 -6.14 -43.19
C GLU A 123 -1.53 -5.46 -43.32
N GLU A 124 -2.26 -5.70 -44.42
CA GLU A 124 -3.64 -5.23 -44.59
C GLU A 124 -4.61 -5.90 -43.62
N ALA A 125 -4.51 -7.21 -43.37
CA ALA A 125 -5.33 -7.90 -42.38
C ALA A 125 -5.09 -7.37 -40.95
N VAL A 126 -3.83 -7.13 -40.56
CA VAL A 126 -3.49 -6.52 -39.27
C VAL A 126 -3.97 -5.06 -39.20
N LYS A 127 -3.93 -4.32 -40.31
CA LYS A 127 -4.50 -2.97 -40.39
C LYS A 127 -6.01 -2.98 -40.20
N MET A 128 -6.75 -3.86 -40.89
CA MET A 128 -8.21 -3.98 -40.71
C MET A 128 -8.58 -4.39 -39.29
N GLN A 129 -7.88 -5.35 -38.68
CA GLN A 129 -8.12 -5.74 -37.28
C GLN A 129 -7.85 -4.59 -36.30
N ARG A 130 -6.82 -3.76 -36.56
CA ARG A 130 -6.57 -2.53 -35.78
C ARG A 130 -7.65 -1.48 -36.00
N GLU A 131 -8.12 -1.31 -37.24
CA GLU A 131 -9.17 -0.33 -37.57
C GLU A 131 -10.53 -0.75 -37.00
N GLU A 132 -10.89 -2.05 -37.00
CA GLU A 132 -12.06 -2.57 -36.25
C GLU A 132 -11.91 -2.35 -34.74
N ALA A 133 -10.76 -2.68 -34.15
CA ALA A 133 -10.53 -2.47 -32.72
C ALA A 133 -10.64 -0.98 -32.33
N VAL A 134 -10.07 -0.07 -33.13
CA VAL A 134 -10.18 1.38 -32.96
C VAL A 134 -11.61 1.87 -33.19
N LYS A 135 -12.38 1.23 -34.08
CA LYS A 135 -13.79 1.57 -34.31
C LYS A 135 -14.68 1.12 -33.14
N THR A 136 -14.48 -0.09 -32.62
CA THR A 136 -15.13 -0.55 -31.38
C THR A 136 -14.83 0.38 -30.21
N GLN A 137 -13.55 0.77 -30.02
CA GLN A 137 -13.15 1.74 -28.99
C GLN A 137 -13.75 3.14 -29.17
N ARG A 138 -14.19 3.51 -30.38
CA ARG A 138 -14.85 4.80 -30.64
C ARG A 138 -16.36 4.78 -30.40
N GLU A 139 -16.99 3.60 -30.46
CA GLU A 139 -18.42 3.44 -30.19
C GLU A 139 -18.69 3.25 -28.67
N ASP A 140 -17.75 2.63 -27.92
CA ASP A 140 -17.79 2.50 -26.45
C ASP A 140 -17.34 3.78 -25.68
N GLY A 141 -17.22 4.94 -26.35
CA GLY A 141 -16.51 6.14 -25.87
C GLY A 141 -17.07 6.87 -24.62
N ALA A 142 -18.15 6.37 -24.01
CA ALA A 142 -18.77 6.95 -22.82
C ALA A 142 -18.45 6.11 -21.56
N SER A 143 -17.28 6.34 -20.96
CA SER A 143 -16.92 5.72 -19.67
C SER A 143 -18.00 6.01 -18.62
N SER A 144 -18.54 4.94 -18.02
CA SER A 144 -19.57 5.07 -16.99
C SER A 144 -19.02 5.54 -15.64
N CYS A 145 -17.69 5.67 -15.51
CA CYS A 145 -17.04 6.14 -14.29
C CYS A 145 -17.39 7.62 -14.04
N SER A 146 -17.67 7.96 -12.79
CA SER A 146 -17.95 9.32 -12.36
C SER A 146 -16.64 10.11 -12.15
N GLN A 147 -16.73 11.45 -12.15
CA GLN A 147 -15.59 12.29 -11.77
C GLN A 147 -15.28 12.15 -10.27
N LEU A 148 -14.09 12.52 -9.82
CA LEU A 148 -13.72 12.37 -8.40
C LEU A 148 -14.65 13.18 -7.47
N ASP A 149 -15.11 14.35 -7.92
CA ASP A 149 -15.97 15.25 -7.13
C ASP A 149 -17.47 14.90 -7.19
N ASP A 150 -17.85 13.90 -7.99
CA ASP A 150 -19.17 13.26 -7.92
C ASP A 150 -19.36 12.40 -6.67
N LEU A 151 -18.26 12.05 -5.98
CA LEU A 151 -18.23 11.16 -4.82
C LEU A 151 -18.36 11.97 -3.53
N LYS A 152 -19.23 11.49 -2.62
CA LYS A 152 -19.62 12.20 -1.40
C LYS A 152 -18.50 12.24 -0.37
N ARG A 153 -18.12 13.44 0.08
CA ARG A 153 -17.16 13.67 1.17
C ARG A 153 -17.88 14.02 2.49
N LEU A 154 -17.16 13.97 3.61
CA LEU A 154 -17.68 14.22 4.97
C LEU A 154 -18.33 15.61 5.14
N SER A 155 -17.92 16.60 4.34
CA SER A 155 -18.54 17.93 4.26
C SER A 155 -19.96 17.92 3.69
N GLN A 156 -20.31 16.92 2.88
CA GLN A 156 -21.62 16.73 2.25
C GLN A 156 -22.49 15.70 2.99
N CYS A 157 -21.99 15.12 4.08
CA CYS A 157 -22.72 14.14 4.88
C CYS A 157 -23.57 14.85 5.94
N ASP A 158 -24.90 14.75 5.88
CA ASP A 158 -25.84 15.39 6.83
C ASP A 158 -25.90 14.68 8.21
N ASN A 159 -24.71 14.35 8.73
CA ASN A 159 -24.50 13.69 10.01
C ASN A 159 -24.62 14.73 11.12
N LYS A 160 -25.86 14.98 11.56
CA LYS A 160 -26.17 15.75 12.77
C LYS A 160 -25.70 14.99 14.02
N LEU A 161 -24.38 15.03 14.26
CA LEU A 161 -23.78 14.60 15.53
C LEU A 161 -24.53 15.26 16.69
N GLY A 162 -25.01 14.41 17.61
CA GLY A 162 -25.59 14.86 18.87
C GLY A 162 -24.53 15.39 19.83
N ARG A 163 -24.94 15.65 21.08
CA ARG A 163 -23.99 15.87 22.18
C ARG A 163 -23.04 14.67 22.29
N LEU A 164 -21.79 14.92 22.66
CA LEU A 164 -20.87 13.85 23.04
C LEU A 164 -21.31 13.34 24.42
N ASP A 165 -21.50 12.04 24.58
CA ASP A 165 -22.07 11.44 25.79
C ASP A 165 -21.52 10.02 26.01
N PHE A 166 -21.76 9.48 27.21
CA PHE A 166 -21.41 8.13 27.60
C PHE A 166 -22.47 7.10 27.23
N SER A 167 -22.04 5.89 26.90
CA SER A 167 -22.94 4.74 26.81
C SER A 167 -22.25 3.46 27.27
N LYS A 168 -23.00 2.36 27.36
CA LYS A 168 -22.44 1.02 27.67
C LYS A 168 -21.41 0.56 26.64
N THR A 169 -21.42 1.12 25.43
CA THR A 169 -20.47 0.80 24.35
C THR A 169 -19.53 1.95 24.00
N HIS A 170 -19.80 3.20 24.41
CA HIS A 170 -18.96 4.37 24.08
C HIS A 170 -18.29 4.97 25.33
N ASN A 171 -16.96 4.85 25.37
CA ASN A 171 -16.10 5.28 26.45
C ASN A 171 -15.33 6.55 26.07
N VAL A 172 -15.83 7.71 26.49
CA VAL A 172 -15.13 9.00 26.38
C VAL A 172 -14.11 9.18 27.54
N LEU A 173 -12.92 9.69 27.25
CA LEU A 173 -11.85 9.94 28.24
C LEU A 173 -11.68 11.42 28.59
N VAL A 174 -12.48 12.32 28.01
CA VAL A 174 -12.66 13.71 28.44
C VAL A 174 -14.01 13.89 29.14
N ASP A 175 -14.11 14.88 30.03
CA ASP A 175 -15.35 15.23 30.71
C ASP A 175 -16.37 15.77 29.70
N VAL A 176 -17.47 15.03 29.52
CA VAL A 176 -18.47 15.34 28.50
C VAL A 176 -19.29 16.58 28.83
N ASP A 177 -19.46 16.95 30.10
CA ASP A 177 -20.25 18.12 30.49
C ASP A 177 -19.43 19.41 30.41
N VAL A 178 -18.15 19.37 30.76
CA VAL A 178 -17.19 20.44 30.46
C VAL A 178 -17.08 20.65 28.94
N PHE A 179 -16.95 19.57 28.18
CA PHE A 179 -16.86 19.64 26.72
C PHE A 179 -18.14 20.18 26.07
N ASN A 180 -19.32 19.63 26.40
CA ASN A 180 -20.60 20.09 25.83
C ASN A 180 -20.96 21.54 26.22
N ARG A 181 -20.38 22.10 27.29
CA ARG A 181 -20.49 23.52 27.66
C ARG A 181 -19.51 24.43 26.91
N GLY A 182 -18.63 23.88 26.06
CA GLY A 182 -17.60 24.64 25.34
C GLY A 182 -16.44 25.14 26.22
N VAL A 183 -16.28 24.60 27.43
CA VAL A 183 -15.28 25.08 28.41
C VAL A 183 -13.88 24.57 28.11
N GLY A 184 -13.74 23.38 27.53
CA GLY A 184 -12.44 22.81 27.11
C GLY A 184 -12.39 21.29 27.14
N LEU A 185 -11.19 20.74 26.91
CA LEU A 185 -10.91 19.29 26.93
C LEU A 185 -10.25 18.86 28.24
N ILE A 186 -11.01 18.84 29.34
CA ILE A 186 -10.54 18.35 30.63
C ILE A 186 -10.62 16.81 30.68
N PRO A 187 -9.60 16.10 31.20
CA PRO A 187 -9.65 14.65 31.42
C PRO A 187 -10.85 14.21 32.27
N GLN A 188 -11.53 13.14 31.85
CA GLN A 188 -12.60 12.53 32.61
C GLN A 188 -12.05 11.89 33.89
N GLU A 189 -12.56 12.30 35.05
CA GLU A 189 -12.25 11.66 36.34
C GLU A 189 -12.66 10.18 36.35
N GLY A 190 -11.91 9.37 37.09
CA GLY A 190 -12.06 7.91 37.11
C GLY A 190 -11.28 7.23 38.24
N ARG A 191 -11.06 5.92 38.10
CA ARG A 191 -10.28 5.11 39.04
C ARG A 191 -9.28 4.22 38.30
N ASP A 192 -8.19 3.87 38.98
CA ASP A 192 -7.25 2.83 38.55
C ASP A 192 -7.96 1.47 38.42
N VAL A 193 -7.64 0.72 37.36
CA VAL A 193 -8.24 -0.60 37.08
C VAL A 193 -7.16 -1.53 36.50
N TRP A 194 -6.76 -2.52 37.29
CA TRP A 194 -5.79 -3.54 36.90
C TRP A 194 -6.49 -4.87 36.60
N HIS A 195 -7.20 -4.92 35.46
CA HIS A 195 -8.04 -6.05 35.06
C HIS A 195 -7.80 -6.44 33.60
N SER A 196 -8.05 -7.71 33.23
CA SER A 196 -7.79 -8.27 31.89
C SER A 196 -8.54 -7.59 30.74
N ASN A 197 -9.60 -6.85 31.05
CA ASN A 197 -10.45 -6.16 30.07
C ASN A 197 -10.10 -4.67 29.93
N PHE A 198 -9.02 -4.21 30.57
CA PHE A 198 -8.56 -2.82 30.57
C PHE A 198 -7.06 -2.75 30.25
N VAL A 199 -6.61 -1.57 29.82
CA VAL A 199 -5.18 -1.27 29.67
C VAL A 199 -4.54 -1.20 31.06
N LYS A 200 -3.57 -2.09 31.32
CA LYS A 200 -2.74 -2.03 32.54
C LYS A 200 -1.80 -0.83 32.48
N MET A 201 -2.22 0.27 33.10
CA MET A 201 -1.53 1.56 33.03
C MET A 201 -0.16 1.52 33.73
N PRO A 202 0.91 2.12 33.15
CA PRO A 202 2.22 2.26 33.80
C PRO A 202 2.17 2.84 35.21
N CYS A 203 1.27 3.82 35.43
CA CYS A 203 1.03 4.55 36.66
C CYS A 203 0.12 3.86 37.69
N SER A 204 -0.42 2.68 37.38
CA SER A 204 -1.29 1.91 38.28
C SER A 204 -0.58 1.57 39.60
N GLN A 205 -1.32 1.57 40.71
CA GLN A 205 -0.80 1.13 42.01
C GLN A 205 -0.49 -0.38 42.02
N SER A 206 -1.02 -1.15 41.06
CA SER A 206 -0.74 -2.57 40.87
C SER A 206 0.49 -2.85 39.98
N SER A 207 1.11 -1.80 39.43
CA SER A 207 2.31 -1.88 38.59
C SER A 207 3.56 -1.99 39.47
N TYR A 208 4.12 -3.20 39.63
CA TYR A 208 5.31 -3.47 40.46
C TYR A 208 6.52 -3.98 39.66
N MET A 209 7.72 -3.84 40.23
CA MET A 209 8.93 -4.49 39.72
C MET A 209 9.28 -5.75 40.52
N ASN A 210 9.33 -6.89 39.84
CA ASN A 210 9.82 -8.15 40.42
C ASN A 210 11.34 -8.08 40.68
N LYS A 211 11.80 -8.74 41.74
CA LYS A 211 13.21 -8.76 42.13
C LYS A 211 14.04 -9.61 41.17
N THR A 212 15.14 -9.04 40.67
CA THR A 212 16.23 -9.77 40.00
C THR A 212 17.42 -9.88 40.95
N GLY A 213 17.49 -10.95 41.75
CA GLY A 213 18.60 -11.22 42.67
C GLY A 213 18.20 -11.95 43.96
N TYR A 214 19.18 -12.56 44.63
CA TYR A 214 18.99 -13.49 45.76
C TYR A 214 18.48 -12.84 47.08
N VAL A 215 18.33 -11.52 47.16
CA VAL A 215 17.98 -10.81 48.41
C VAL A 215 16.48 -10.85 48.72
N LYS A 216 16.07 -11.84 49.52
CA LYS A 216 14.65 -12.12 49.83
C LYS A 216 13.87 -11.00 50.55
N HIS A 217 14.52 -10.06 51.25
CA HIS A 217 13.85 -9.26 52.30
C HIS A 217 13.40 -7.82 51.98
N SER A 218 13.72 -7.23 50.82
CA SER A 218 13.18 -5.92 50.43
C SER A 218 11.68 -5.95 50.06
N SER A 219 10.94 -4.86 50.27
CA SER A 219 9.54 -4.75 49.81
C SER A 219 9.41 -4.61 48.29
N PRO A 220 8.27 -4.98 47.67
CA PRO A 220 8.02 -4.73 46.26
C PRO A 220 8.01 -3.22 45.96
N LYS A 221 8.83 -2.77 45.01
CA LYS A 221 8.82 -1.38 44.57
C LYS A 221 7.77 -1.18 43.49
N LYS A 222 6.92 -0.17 43.66
CA LYS A 222 6.02 0.31 42.61
C LYS A 222 6.87 0.72 41.41
N ARG A 223 6.46 0.31 40.21
CA ARG A 223 7.20 0.53 38.97
C ARG A 223 7.06 1.97 38.50
N TRP A 224 5.92 2.62 38.76
CA TRP A 224 5.74 4.04 38.47
C TRP A 224 6.72 4.93 39.23
N ASP A 225 6.95 4.71 40.54
CA ASP A 225 7.92 5.48 41.34
C ASP A 225 9.35 5.46 40.76
N VAL A 226 9.70 4.40 40.00
CA VAL A 226 10.98 4.27 39.31
C VAL A 226 10.95 4.86 37.90
N ILE A 227 9.84 4.71 37.17
CA ILE A 227 9.60 5.36 35.88
C ILE A 227 9.62 6.89 36.07
N SER A 228 8.75 7.43 36.91
CA SER A 228 8.62 8.87 37.16
C SER A 228 9.93 9.47 37.66
N LYS A 229 10.60 8.87 38.64
CA LYS A 229 11.91 9.35 39.11
C LYS A 229 12.97 9.39 38.00
N ARG A 230 12.94 8.47 37.02
CA ARG A 230 13.82 8.52 35.85
C ARG A 230 13.38 9.59 34.85
N LEU A 231 12.12 9.60 34.43
CA LEU A 231 11.60 10.60 33.48
C LEU A 231 11.75 12.03 34.01
N SER A 232 11.50 12.29 35.31
CA SER A 232 11.74 13.60 35.95
C SER A 232 13.21 13.98 36.10
N SER A 233 14.14 13.03 35.90
CA SER A 233 15.58 13.31 35.80
C SER A 233 16.00 13.59 34.36
N LEU A 234 15.26 13.09 33.37
CA LEU A 234 15.46 13.36 31.94
C LEU A 234 14.85 14.72 31.54
N ALA A 235 13.60 14.97 31.94
CA ALA A 235 12.84 16.18 31.69
C ALA A 235 13.47 17.48 32.24
N LYS A 236 14.44 17.37 33.16
CA LYS A 236 15.18 18.51 33.74
C LYS A 236 16.45 18.89 32.96
N LYS A 237 16.86 18.10 31.97
CA LYS A 237 17.99 18.41 31.10
C LYS A 237 17.50 19.17 29.86
N SER A 238 18.31 20.10 29.34
CA SER A 238 18.03 20.76 28.06
C SER A 238 18.25 19.82 26.86
N THR A 239 19.20 18.89 26.97
CA THR A 239 19.48 17.86 25.95
C THR A 239 19.71 16.49 26.57
N LEU A 240 19.46 15.43 25.81
CA LEU A 240 19.73 14.03 26.17
C LEU A 240 20.49 13.29 25.08
N SER A 241 21.38 12.38 25.51
CA SER A 241 21.94 11.36 24.64
C SER A 241 21.02 10.14 24.55
N VAL A 242 21.24 9.27 23.57
CA VAL A 242 20.53 7.98 23.50
C VAL A 242 20.97 7.03 24.62
N ASN A 243 22.16 7.21 25.22
CA ASN A 243 22.57 6.52 26.45
C ASN A 243 21.65 6.89 27.63
N ASP A 244 21.29 8.17 27.80
CA ASP A 244 20.36 8.61 28.86
C ASP A 244 18.98 7.94 28.73
N LEU A 245 18.50 7.80 27.49
CA LEU A 245 17.25 7.11 27.17
C LEU A 245 17.34 5.62 27.52
N GLU A 246 18.37 4.94 27.05
CA GLU A 246 18.59 3.50 27.30
C GLU A 246 18.73 3.22 28.80
N GLU A 247 19.58 3.94 29.52
CA GLU A 247 19.76 3.79 30.97
C GLU A 247 18.46 3.96 31.75
N ALA A 248 17.60 4.90 31.32
CA ALA A 248 16.29 5.10 31.92
C ALA A 248 15.35 3.93 31.62
N ILE A 249 15.20 3.57 30.34
CA ILE A 249 14.27 2.53 29.87
C ILE A 249 14.62 1.16 30.46
N ILE A 250 15.90 0.79 30.48
CA ILE A 250 16.38 -0.46 31.07
C ILE A 250 16.19 -0.48 32.60
N LYS A 251 16.24 0.66 33.30
CA LYS A 251 16.12 0.71 34.77
C LYS A 251 14.77 0.17 35.29
N TYR A 252 13.69 0.35 34.52
CA TYR A 252 12.37 -0.22 34.82
C TYR A 252 11.96 -1.37 33.86
N ASN A 253 12.90 -1.85 33.05
CA ASN A 253 12.81 -3.08 32.25
C ASN A 253 14.05 -3.99 32.44
N PRO A 254 14.54 -4.25 33.68
CA PRO A 254 15.87 -4.85 33.90
C PRO A 254 16.06 -6.26 33.35
N LYS A 255 14.96 -7.00 33.08
CA LYS A 255 14.96 -8.30 32.39
C LYS A 255 15.59 -8.23 30.98
N TYR A 256 15.56 -7.06 30.34
CA TYR A 256 15.90 -6.88 28.93
C TYR A 256 17.22 -6.13 28.69
N LYS A 257 18.00 -5.86 29.75
CA LYS A 257 19.26 -5.11 29.69
C LYS A 257 20.17 -5.57 28.54
N ASP A 258 20.32 -6.89 28.40
CA ASP A 258 21.23 -7.52 27.44
C ASP A 258 20.44 -8.17 26.28
N GLN A 259 19.23 -7.66 25.98
CA GLN A 259 18.29 -8.19 24.96
C GLN A 259 17.67 -7.11 24.06
N TRP A 260 17.57 -5.87 24.54
CA TRP A 260 17.16 -4.73 23.74
C TRP A 260 18.40 -3.98 23.25
N SER A 261 18.30 -3.41 22.06
CA SER A 261 19.32 -2.55 21.46
C SER A 261 18.66 -1.24 21.06
N PHE A 262 19.43 -0.16 21.11
CA PHE A 262 19.02 1.17 20.68
C PHE A 262 19.83 1.65 19.46
N ASP A 263 20.55 0.73 18.79
CA ASP A 263 21.48 1.00 17.68
C ASP A 263 20.89 1.84 16.54
N ALA A 264 19.62 1.64 16.20
CA ALA A 264 18.96 2.42 15.16
C ALA A 264 18.68 3.86 15.61
N LEU A 265 18.38 4.06 16.89
CA LEU A 265 18.18 5.38 17.47
C LEU A 265 19.51 6.13 17.69
N PHE A 266 20.58 5.42 18.12
CA PHE A 266 21.94 5.97 18.13
C PHE A 266 22.39 6.38 16.72
N THR A 267 22.15 5.53 15.72
CA THR A 267 22.59 5.78 14.35
C THR A 267 21.82 6.95 13.74
N LEU A 268 20.50 7.07 13.95
CA LEU A 268 19.70 8.24 13.57
C LEU A 268 20.34 9.54 14.08
N VAL A 269 20.58 9.64 15.39
CA VAL A 269 21.14 10.84 16.03
C VAL A 269 22.59 11.11 15.57
N LYS A 270 23.30 10.11 15.04
CA LYS A 270 24.64 10.27 14.45
C LYS A 270 24.62 10.73 12.98
N VAL A 271 23.68 10.25 12.16
CA VAL A 271 23.68 10.50 10.70
C VAL A 271 22.84 11.69 10.24
N VAL A 272 21.84 12.11 11.03
CA VAL A 272 21.02 13.28 10.67
C VAL A 272 21.83 14.58 10.85
N PRO A 273 21.92 15.46 9.84
CA PRO A 273 22.72 16.69 9.89
C PRO A 273 22.36 17.58 11.08
N LYS A 274 23.35 18.28 11.65
CA LYS A 274 23.18 19.09 12.87
C LYS A 274 22.07 20.14 12.79
N ALA A 275 21.77 20.67 11.60
CA ALA A 275 20.68 21.63 11.38
C ALA A 275 19.29 21.01 11.57
N ASP A 276 19.12 19.72 11.25
CA ASP A 276 17.86 18.98 11.31
C ASP A 276 17.73 18.13 12.59
N ASN A 277 18.81 18.00 13.36
CA ASN A 277 18.94 17.04 14.46
C ASN A 277 18.48 17.63 15.81
N TYR A 278 17.21 18.02 15.88
CA TYR A 278 16.55 18.53 17.09
C TYR A 278 16.24 17.43 18.14
N PHE A 279 16.60 16.16 17.87
CA PHE A 279 16.22 15.03 18.71
C PHE A 279 16.75 15.10 20.16
N PRO A 280 18.02 15.52 20.42
CA PRO A 280 18.52 15.67 21.79
C PRO A 280 17.70 16.62 22.66
N GLU A 281 17.18 17.71 22.08
CA GLU A 281 16.33 18.72 22.75
C GLU A 281 14.86 18.27 22.85
N LEU A 282 14.41 17.42 21.92
CA LEU A 282 13.07 16.84 21.94
C LEU A 282 12.92 15.76 23.02
N PHE A 283 13.94 14.94 23.27
CA PHE A 283 13.84 13.84 24.23
C PHE A 283 13.41 14.29 25.66
N PRO A 284 13.92 15.40 26.24
CA PRO A 284 13.35 15.99 27.46
C PRO A 284 11.86 16.31 27.36
N LYS A 285 11.39 16.90 26.25
CA LYS A 285 9.98 17.25 26.04
C LYS A 285 9.08 16.01 26.02
N ILE A 286 9.52 14.93 25.36
CA ILE A 286 8.81 13.63 25.38
C ILE A 286 8.78 13.07 26.82
N ALA A 287 9.86 13.22 27.61
CA ALA A 287 9.87 12.78 29.00
C ALA A 287 8.89 13.58 29.88
N THR A 288 8.82 14.90 29.68
CA THR A 288 7.83 15.80 30.32
C THR A 288 6.39 15.40 29.94
N LEU A 289 6.13 15.13 28.66
CA LEU A 289 4.82 14.68 28.20
C LEU A 289 4.45 13.30 28.77
N ALA A 290 5.39 12.36 28.85
CA ALA A 290 5.16 11.04 29.43
C ALA A 290 4.85 11.09 30.94
N LEU A 291 5.42 12.05 31.67
CA LEU A 291 5.15 12.25 33.10
C LEU A 291 3.71 12.64 33.42
N ARG A 292 3.02 13.35 32.50
CA ARG A 292 1.63 13.82 32.66
C ARG A 292 0.57 12.70 32.61
N LEU A 293 0.99 11.43 32.50
CA LEU A 293 0.10 10.28 32.37
C LEU A 293 -1.01 10.17 33.44
N PRO A 294 -0.73 10.24 34.77
CA PRO A 294 -1.76 10.17 35.78
C PRO A 294 -2.70 11.39 35.78
N ASP A 295 -2.26 12.54 35.24
CA ASP A 295 -3.06 13.77 35.19
C ASP A 295 -3.96 13.81 33.95
N LEU A 296 -3.46 13.34 32.80
CA LEU A 296 -4.17 13.31 31.52
C LEU A 296 -5.06 12.08 31.35
N VAL A 297 -4.70 10.92 31.89
CA VAL A 297 -5.39 9.63 31.66
C VAL A 297 -5.89 9.05 32.99
N LYS A 298 -6.80 9.79 33.64
CA LYS A 298 -7.41 9.45 34.94
C LYS A 298 -8.43 8.31 34.87
N LYS A 299 -9.11 8.16 33.72
CA LYS A 299 -10.09 7.10 33.46
C LYS A 299 -9.43 5.90 32.79
N ALA A 300 -9.66 4.72 33.35
CA ALA A 300 -9.15 3.46 32.80
C ALA A 300 -9.66 3.23 31.37
N ILE A 301 -8.73 2.89 30.46
CA ILE A 301 -9.03 2.60 29.07
C ILE A 301 -9.50 1.15 28.95
N PRO A 302 -10.73 0.85 28.48
CA PRO A 302 -11.14 -0.52 28.21
C PRO A 302 -10.38 -1.06 26.99
N LEU A 303 -10.25 -2.38 26.89
CA LEU A 303 -9.76 -3.04 25.68
C LEU A 303 -10.93 -3.23 24.70
N LEU A 304 -10.68 -2.92 23.43
CA LEU A 304 -11.54 -3.28 22.31
C LEU A 304 -11.31 -4.76 21.99
N GLN A 305 -11.92 -5.63 22.80
CA GLN A 305 -11.81 -7.09 22.75
C GLN A 305 -12.55 -7.70 21.55
N ARG A 306 -12.12 -8.88 21.09
CA ARG A 306 -12.76 -9.60 19.98
C ARG A 306 -14.23 -9.95 20.25
N GLY A 307 -15.05 -9.87 19.21
CA GLY A 307 -16.49 -10.12 19.23
C GLY A 307 -17.33 -9.02 19.90
N HIS A 308 -16.70 -7.98 20.44
CA HIS A 308 -17.36 -6.94 21.23
C HIS A 308 -17.28 -5.58 20.53
N ALA A 309 -18.41 -5.15 19.94
CA ALA A 309 -18.52 -3.83 19.32
C ALA A 309 -18.49 -2.73 20.39
N ALA A 310 -17.49 -1.86 20.35
CA ALA A 310 -17.24 -0.83 21.35
C ALA A 310 -16.42 0.33 20.77
N THR A 311 -16.57 1.50 21.39
CA THR A 311 -16.02 2.77 20.93
C THR A 311 -15.27 3.48 22.07
N ILE A 312 -14.12 4.06 21.77
CA ILE A 312 -13.32 4.87 22.70
C ILE A 312 -13.07 6.24 22.06
N THR A 313 -13.27 7.33 22.81
CA THR A 313 -12.89 8.68 22.39
C THR A 313 -11.88 9.27 23.36
N LEU A 314 -10.71 9.66 22.86
CA LEU A 314 -9.62 10.28 23.62
C LEU A 314 -9.33 11.68 23.05
N SER A 315 -8.70 12.56 23.83
CA SER A 315 -8.09 13.78 23.26
C SER A 315 -6.76 13.47 22.57
N GLN A 316 -6.39 14.30 21.59
CA GLN A 316 -5.07 14.21 20.94
C GLN A 316 -3.93 14.33 21.98
N ALA A 317 -4.10 15.17 23.02
CA ALA A 317 -3.15 15.29 24.13
C ALA A 317 -3.03 13.99 24.98
N GLN A 318 -4.12 13.28 25.23
CA GLN A 318 -4.10 11.96 25.88
C GLN A 318 -3.35 10.94 25.02
N ILE A 319 -3.60 10.94 23.70
CA ILE A 319 -2.93 10.06 22.74
C ILE A 319 -1.42 10.34 22.72
N ALA A 320 -1.02 11.60 22.64
CA ALA A 320 0.38 12.03 22.68
C ALA A 320 1.08 11.58 23.98
N CYS A 321 0.41 11.69 25.13
CA CYS A 321 0.91 11.21 26.42
C CYS A 321 1.06 9.68 26.48
N LEU A 322 0.11 8.93 25.93
CA LEU A 322 0.17 7.47 25.81
C LEU A 322 1.30 7.03 24.87
N LEU A 323 1.50 7.72 23.74
CA LEU A 323 2.57 7.44 22.80
C LEU A 323 3.95 7.84 23.36
N ALA A 324 4.05 8.92 24.14
CA ALA A 324 5.28 9.24 24.87
C ALA A 324 5.65 8.12 25.88
N ASN A 325 4.65 7.54 26.56
CA ASN A 325 4.83 6.37 27.42
C ASN A 325 5.18 5.08 26.65
N ALA A 326 4.76 4.96 25.39
CA ALA A 326 5.11 3.87 24.48
C ALA A 326 6.55 4.00 23.95
N PHE A 327 6.98 5.22 23.62
CA PHE A 327 8.36 5.59 23.28
C PHE A 327 9.31 5.22 24.43
N PHE A 328 8.98 5.65 25.65
CA PHE A 328 9.71 5.25 26.86
C PHE A 328 9.47 3.79 27.31
N CYS A 329 8.77 2.98 26.50
CA CYS A 329 8.63 1.54 26.69
C CYS A 329 8.12 1.15 28.10
N THR A 330 7.19 1.95 28.61
CA THR A 330 6.71 1.88 29.99
C THR A 330 5.59 0.87 30.19
N PHE A 331 4.83 0.49 29.16
CA PHE A 331 3.63 -0.35 29.33
C PHE A 331 3.99 -1.75 29.88
N PRO A 332 3.48 -2.14 31.06
CA PRO A 332 3.74 -3.44 31.66
C PRO A 332 3.04 -4.56 30.88
N HIS A 333 3.51 -5.81 31.02
CA HIS A 333 2.99 -7.01 30.32
C HIS A 333 3.09 -7.02 28.78
N ARG A 334 3.37 -5.89 28.11
CA ARG A 334 3.43 -5.76 26.63
C ARG A 334 4.74 -6.17 25.95
N ASN A 335 5.68 -6.76 26.71
CA ASN A 335 7.06 -7.05 26.27
C ASN A 335 7.36 -8.56 26.15
N ALA A 336 6.32 -9.42 26.13
CA ALA A 336 6.47 -10.87 26.07
C ALA A 336 5.83 -11.45 24.81
N SER A 337 6.62 -12.12 23.99
CA SER A 337 6.21 -12.75 22.72
C SER A 337 5.69 -14.20 22.87
N SER A 338 5.53 -14.69 24.09
CA SER A 338 5.02 -16.05 24.33
C SER A 338 3.53 -16.14 24.01
N PRO A 339 3.04 -17.21 23.37
CA PRO A 339 1.60 -17.48 23.24
C PRO A 339 0.83 -17.61 24.56
N LYS A 340 1.53 -17.72 25.70
CA LYS A 340 0.95 -17.72 27.06
C LYS A 340 0.98 -16.34 27.74
N ALA A 341 1.39 -15.28 27.04
CA ALA A 341 1.37 -13.92 27.57
C ALA A 341 -0.05 -13.33 27.52
N GLU A 342 -0.43 -12.59 28.56
CA GLU A 342 -1.76 -11.97 28.71
C GLU A 342 -2.22 -11.14 27.47
N TYR A 343 -1.29 -10.42 26.85
CA TYR A 343 -1.55 -9.58 25.68
C TYR A 343 -1.07 -10.22 24.35
N HIS A 344 -0.94 -11.55 24.26
CA HIS A 344 -0.43 -12.22 23.05
C HIS A 344 -1.32 -12.00 21.80
N SER A 345 -2.59 -11.63 21.99
CA SER A 345 -3.55 -11.31 20.93
C SER A 345 -3.62 -9.82 20.57
N TYR A 346 -2.79 -8.98 21.20
CA TYR A 346 -2.72 -7.54 20.94
C TYR A 346 -1.41 -7.20 20.22
N PRO A 347 -1.37 -6.16 19.37
CA PRO A 347 -0.12 -5.72 18.74
C PRO A 347 0.91 -5.23 19.77
N SER A 348 2.18 -5.13 19.38
CA SER A 348 3.20 -4.46 20.19
C SER A 348 2.91 -2.96 20.30
N ILE A 349 3.08 -2.38 21.49
CA ILE A 349 2.92 -0.92 21.72
C ILE A 349 4.21 -0.23 22.13
N ASN A 350 5.08 -0.87 22.93
CA ASN A 350 6.37 -0.28 23.30
C ASN A 350 7.34 -0.25 22.10
N PHE A 351 8.09 0.84 21.93
CA PHE A 351 8.86 1.13 20.71
C PHE A 351 10.19 0.37 20.59
N THR A 352 10.45 -0.64 21.44
CA THR A 352 11.73 -1.36 21.53
C THR A 352 12.20 -2.01 20.23
N SER A 353 11.26 -2.42 19.36
CA SER A 353 11.58 -2.97 18.04
C SER A 353 12.00 -1.90 17.04
N LEU A 354 11.54 -0.65 17.19
CA LEU A 354 11.86 0.46 16.29
C LEU A 354 13.27 1.00 16.55
N PHE A 355 13.74 0.93 17.80
CA PHE A 355 15.06 1.42 18.20
C PHE A 355 16.23 0.50 17.84
N ARG A 356 15.98 -0.76 17.46
CA ARG A 356 17.01 -1.77 17.13
C ARG A 356 17.10 -2.07 15.65
N GLY A 357 18.27 -2.52 15.21
CA GLY A 357 18.54 -3.11 13.90
C GLY A 357 18.44 -2.10 12.77
N TRP A 358 19.35 -1.12 12.73
CA TRP A 358 19.37 -0.02 11.77
C TRP A 358 19.10 -0.43 10.32
N SER A 359 18.28 0.38 9.65
CA SER A 359 18.04 0.39 8.21
C SER A 359 17.46 1.73 7.80
N ASP A 360 17.50 2.07 6.51
CA ASP A 360 16.94 3.34 6.02
C ASP A 360 15.42 3.41 6.24
N ARG A 361 14.71 2.27 6.16
CA ARG A 361 13.31 2.16 6.63
C ARG A 361 13.13 2.69 8.06
N LYS A 362 14.04 2.35 8.99
CA LYS A 362 13.98 2.81 10.39
C LYS A 362 14.42 4.26 10.54
N ARG A 363 15.37 4.75 9.74
CA ARG A 363 15.77 6.17 9.66
C ARG A 363 14.54 7.04 9.37
N GLU A 364 13.81 6.72 8.30
CA GLU A 364 12.66 7.50 7.83
C GLU A 364 11.44 7.37 8.75
N LYS A 365 11.17 6.16 9.26
CA LYS A 365 10.19 5.95 10.34
C LYS A 365 10.47 6.85 11.55
N LEU A 366 11.72 6.88 12.02
CA LEU A 366 12.08 7.68 13.17
C LEU A 366 11.98 9.19 12.87
N ARG A 367 12.37 9.67 11.68
CA ARG A 367 12.14 11.08 11.25
C ARG A 367 10.66 11.46 11.38
N ALA A 368 9.74 10.63 10.88
CA ALA A 368 8.30 10.86 10.97
C ALA A 368 7.77 10.87 12.42
N ILE A 369 8.21 9.92 13.25
CA ILE A 369 7.83 9.82 14.67
C ILE A 369 8.38 10.98 15.51
N MET A 370 9.62 11.40 15.30
CA MET A 370 10.21 12.56 16.00
C MET A 370 9.51 13.86 15.60
N ASN A 371 9.13 13.99 14.32
CA ASN A 371 8.37 15.14 13.84
C ASN A 371 6.98 15.23 14.52
N TYR A 372 6.26 14.12 14.68
CA TYR A 372 5.03 14.09 15.48
C TYR A 372 5.26 14.56 16.92
N PHE A 373 6.26 13.98 17.60
CA PHE A 373 6.56 14.34 18.99
C PHE A 373 6.98 15.82 19.14
N ARG A 374 7.70 16.38 18.17
CA ARG A 374 8.00 17.82 18.11
C ARG A 374 6.72 18.64 18.11
N VAL A 375 5.84 18.42 17.12
CA VAL A 375 4.58 19.17 16.98
C VAL A 375 3.74 19.12 18.25
N VAL A 376 3.51 17.93 18.82
CA VAL A 376 2.64 17.76 20.01
C VAL A 376 3.30 18.10 21.36
N THR A 377 4.58 18.49 21.37
CA THR A 377 5.25 19.04 22.56
C THR A 377 5.59 20.51 22.47
N ASP A 378 5.67 21.07 21.25
CA ASP A 378 5.75 22.51 21.02
C ASP A 378 4.37 23.19 21.09
N SER A 379 3.29 22.47 20.79
CA SER A 379 1.90 22.92 21.00
C SER A 379 0.98 21.75 21.41
N GLU A 380 0.15 21.95 22.44
CA GLU A 380 -0.75 20.90 22.92
C GLU A 380 -2.00 20.76 22.03
N PRO A 381 -2.26 19.60 21.41
CA PRO A 381 -3.31 19.47 20.40
C PRO A 381 -4.73 19.38 21.01
N GLN A 382 -5.60 20.31 20.58
CA GLN A 382 -6.92 20.59 21.17
C GLN A 382 -8.10 19.81 20.54
N GLY A 383 -7.84 18.61 20.03
CA GLY A 383 -8.84 17.78 19.35
C GLY A 383 -9.22 16.50 20.08
N LEU A 384 -10.26 15.83 19.57
CA LEU A 384 -10.60 14.45 19.92
C LEU A 384 -10.33 13.48 18.76
N VAL A 385 -10.14 12.21 19.10
CA VAL A 385 -10.10 11.09 18.15
C VAL A 385 -10.99 9.98 18.69
N THR A 386 -11.81 9.37 17.81
CA THR A 386 -12.68 8.24 18.12
C THR A 386 -12.17 6.97 17.44
N PHE A 387 -12.09 5.87 18.18
CA PHE A 387 -11.79 4.52 17.72
C PHE A 387 -13.01 3.61 17.96
N GLU A 388 -13.63 3.10 16.91
CA GLU A 388 -14.79 2.18 16.94
C GLU A 388 -14.34 0.79 16.47
N ARG A 389 -14.30 -0.20 17.38
CA ARG A 389 -14.30 -1.61 16.97
C ARG A 389 -15.73 -1.98 16.60
N ARG A 390 -15.93 -2.42 15.37
CA ARG A 390 -17.23 -2.86 14.86
C ARG A 390 -17.20 -4.35 14.59
N CYS A 391 -18.27 -5.04 14.99
CA CYS A 391 -18.47 -6.46 14.74
C CYS A 391 -19.75 -6.63 13.92
N LEU A 392 -19.65 -7.18 12.71
CA LEU A 392 -20.78 -7.53 11.85
C LEU A 392 -21.49 -8.75 12.43
N LYS A 393 -22.70 -8.56 12.97
CA LYS A 393 -23.53 -9.65 13.52
C LYS A 393 -24.15 -10.50 12.41
N ASP A 394 -24.83 -9.85 11.47
CA ASP A 394 -25.54 -10.48 10.36
C ASP A 394 -24.73 -10.33 9.07
N THR A 395 -24.31 -11.44 8.47
CA THR A 395 -23.62 -11.45 7.18
C THR A 395 -24.61 -11.26 6.01
N PRO A 396 -24.25 -10.51 4.95
CA PRO A 396 -25.13 -10.34 3.80
C PRO A 396 -25.42 -11.63 3.04
N LYS A 397 -26.67 -11.77 2.57
CA LYS A 397 -27.07 -12.83 1.64
C LYS A 397 -26.68 -12.46 0.20
N TRP A 398 -25.39 -12.56 -0.11
CA TRP A 398 -24.81 -12.13 -1.39
C TRP A 398 -25.51 -12.70 -2.63
N ARG A 399 -25.84 -14.01 -2.61
CA ARG A 399 -26.58 -14.74 -3.65
C ARG A 399 -28.03 -14.26 -3.90
N SER A 400 -28.54 -13.32 -3.09
CA SER A 400 -29.83 -12.65 -3.26
C SER A 400 -29.73 -11.12 -3.13
N CYS A 401 -28.54 -10.54 -3.39
CA CYS A 401 -28.31 -9.11 -3.30
C CYS A 401 -28.63 -8.41 -4.63
N THR A 402 -29.85 -7.90 -4.78
CA THR A 402 -30.34 -7.25 -6.01
C THR A 402 -29.80 -5.82 -6.24
N LYS A 403 -28.76 -5.39 -5.51
CA LYS A 403 -28.14 -4.06 -5.72
C LYS A 403 -27.31 -4.06 -7.00
N LYS A 404 -27.43 -3.00 -7.80
CA LYS A 404 -26.51 -2.69 -8.91
C LYS A 404 -25.20 -2.08 -8.38
N MET A 405 -24.18 -1.98 -9.24
CA MET A 405 -22.92 -1.33 -8.89
C MET A 405 -23.13 0.15 -8.46
N PRO A 406 -22.31 0.68 -7.53
CA PRO A 406 -22.39 2.08 -7.11
C PRO A 406 -21.63 2.99 -8.09
N LYS A 407 -21.62 4.32 -7.86
CA LYS A 407 -20.66 5.22 -8.52
C LYS A 407 -19.22 4.69 -8.33
N LEU A 408 -18.44 4.65 -9.40
CA LEU A 408 -17.01 4.34 -9.37
C LEU A 408 -16.22 5.49 -10.02
N HIS A 409 -15.14 5.91 -9.38
CA HIS A 409 -14.02 6.60 -10.01
C HIS A 409 -12.78 5.69 -9.98
N VAL A 410 -12.03 5.60 -11.06
CA VAL A 410 -10.78 4.82 -11.13
C VAL A 410 -9.64 5.74 -11.55
N THR A 411 -8.53 5.68 -10.83
CA THR A 411 -7.34 6.49 -11.14
C THR A 411 -6.07 5.71 -10.89
N SER A 412 -5.09 5.90 -11.75
CA SER A 412 -3.70 5.46 -11.58
C SER A 412 -2.87 6.44 -10.74
N GLN A 413 -3.28 7.71 -10.69
CA GLN A 413 -2.58 8.81 -10.02
C GLN A 413 -3.27 9.19 -8.71
N GLY A 414 -2.52 9.83 -7.80
CA GLY A 414 -2.98 10.19 -6.46
C GLY A 414 -2.95 9.04 -5.45
N THR A 415 -3.37 9.34 -4.22
CA THR A 415 -3.37 8.40 -3.09
C THR A 415 -4.68 8.45 -2.28
N ILE A 416 -4.85 7.45 -1.40
CA ILE A 416 -6.05 7.32 -0.56
C ILE A 416 -6.12 8.45 0.48
N GLU A 417 -4.98 8.81 1.07
CA GLU A 417 -4.90 9.79 2.16
C GLU A 417 -5.07 11.25 1.70
N ASP A 418 -4.65 11.59 0.48
CA ASP A 418 -4.68 12.96 -0.05
C ASP A 418 -5.87 13.22 -0.98
N GLU A 419 -5.96 12.65 -2.19
CA GLU A 419 -7.14 12.81 -3.06
C GLU A 419 -8.43 12.26 -2.45
N GLY A 420 -8.33 11.18 -1.66
CA GLY A 420 -9.42 10.63 -0.84
C GLY A 420 -9.73 11.44 0.43
N THR A 421 -9.21 12.66 0.58
CA THR A 421 -9.50 13.53 1.74
C THR A 421 -11.00 13.73 1.92
N GLY A 422 -11.46 13.53 3.17
CA GLY A 422 -12.87 13.60 3.54
C GLY A 422 -13.72 12.42 3.09
N MET A 423 -13.16 11.41 2.40
CA MET A 423 -13.84 10.14 2.16
C MET A 423 -13.58 9.15 3.33
N LEU A 424 -14.15 7.94 3.25
CA LEU A 424 -13.70 6.84 4.10
C LEU A 424 -12.45 6.20 3.49
N GLN A 425 -11.31 6.51 4.08
CA GLN A 425 -10.00 6.07 3.64
C GLN A 425 -9.74 4.63 4.13
N VAL A 426 -9.42 3.71 3.22
CA VAL A 426 -9.18 2.31 3.57
C VAL A 426 -7.71 2.09 3.94
N ASP A 427 -7.51 1.56 5.15
CA ASP A 427 -6.24 1.00 5.63
C ASP A 427 -6.20 -0.49 5.28
N PHE A 428 -5.18 -0.90 4.51
CA PHE A 428 -4.96 -2.28 4.04
C PHE A 428 -4.35 -3.14 5.14
N ALA A 429 -5.04 -3.19 6.27
CA ALA A 429 -4.48 -3.53 7.56
C ALA A 429 -3.97 -4.97 7.70
N CYS A 430 -3.06 -5.17 8.63
CA CYS A 430 -2.91 -6.44 9.31
C CYS A 430 -4.07 -6.61 10.30
N SER A 431 -4.57 -7.84 10.50
CA SER A 431 -5.55 -8.09 11.58
C SER A 431 -4.98 -7.71 12.95
N SER A 432 -3.65 -7.74 13.11
CA SER A 432 -2.94 -7.09 14.22
C SER A 432 -2.59 -5.63 13.86
N ILE A 433 -3.60 -4.76 13.91
CA ILE A 433 -3.62 -3.32 13.56
C ILE A 433 -2.28 -2.57 13.63
N GLY A 434 -1.94 -1.82 12.58
CA GLY A 434 -0.68 -1.09 12.40
C GLY A 434 0.51 -1.99 12.04
N GLY A 435 0.25 -3.25 11.68
CA GLY A 435 1.22 -4.22 11.18
C GLY A 435 2.59 -4.19 11.86
N GLY A 436 3.62 -3.98 11.03
CA GLY A 436 5.02 -3.83 11.40
C GLY A 436 5.48 -2.38 11.64
N VAL A 437 4.58 -1.43 11.94
CA VAL A 437 4.96 0.01 12.04
C VAL A 437 6.08 0.24 13.07
N LEU A 438 6.00 -0.44 14.21
CA LEU A 438 7.03 -0.42 15.27
C LEU A 438 8.19 -1.40 15.05
N ASP A 439 8.32 -2.05 13.88
CA ASP A 439 9.51 -2.83 13.50
C ASP A 439 9.91 -2.58 12.02
N SER A 440 9.79 -3.56 11.10
CA SER A 440 10.36 -3.52 9.75
C SER A 440 9.38 -3.27 8.59
N GLY A 441 8.07 -3.43 8.80
CA GLY A 441 7.05 -3.22 7.75
C GLY A 441 6.94 -1.75 7.35
N LEU A 442 6.80 -1.48 6.05
CA LEU A 442 6.75 -0.11 5.50
C LEU A 442 5.91 -0.04 4.22
N VAL A 443 4.79 -0.76 4.19
CA VAL A 443 3.77 -0.68 3.13
C VAL A 443 2.61 0.22 3.57
N GLN A 444 1.47 0.20 2.87
CA GLN A 444 0.41 1.20 3.00
C GLN A 444 -0.10 1.39 4.45
N GLU A 445 -0.36 0.32 5.21
CA GLU A 445 -0.74 0.40 6.64
C GLU A 445 0.33 1.13 7.47
N GLU A 446 1.60 0.74 7.37
CA GLU A 446 2.65 1.36 8.17
C GLU A 446 2.94 2.81 7.75
N ILE A 447 2.91 3.10 6.44
CA ILE A 447 3.05 4.47 5.91
C ILE A 447 1.94 5.36 6.48
N LEU A 448 0.68 4.90 6.42
CA LEU A 448 -0.48 5.62 6.93
C LEU A 448 -0.37 5.90 8.45
N PHE A 449 0.18 4.96 9.22
CA PHE A 449 0.46 5.12 10.64
C PHE A 449 1.69 6.00 10.94
N LEU A 450 2.58 6.28 9.98
CA LEU A 450 3.72 7.19 10.15
C LEU A 450 3.40 8.64 9.79
N ILE A 451 2.52 8.84 8.81
CA ILE A 451 1.99 10.18 8.52
C ILE A 451 0.86 10.59 9.49
N HIS A 452 0.16 9.63 10.11
CA HIS A 452 -0.80 9.85 11.18
C HIS A 452 -0.46 9.07 12.49
N PRO A 453 0.62 9.38 13.24
CA PRO A 453 1.08 8.58 14.39
C PRO A 453 0.08 8.37 15.52
N GLU A 454 -0.98 9.16 15.60
CA GLU A 454 -2.11 8.94 16.50
C GLU A 454 -2.78 7.57 16.29
N LEU A 455 -2.73 7.02 15.07
CA LEU A 455 -3.20 5.66 14.79
C LEU A 455 -2.46 4.59 15.62
N ILE A 456 -1.18 4.82 15.96
CA ILE A 456 -0.36 3.86 16.72
C ILE A 456 -0.97 3.57 18.10
N VAL A 457 -1.72 4.50 18.70
CA VAL A 457 -2.33 4.27 20.02
C VAL A 457 -3.38 3.15 20.00
N SER A 458 -3.99 2.86 18.84
CA SER A 458 -4.95 1.75 18.69
C SER A 458 -4.33 0.41 19.10
N ARG A 459 -3.02 0.23 18.90
CA ARG A 459 -2.24 -0.95 19.30
C ARG A 459 -2.21 -1.15 20.82
N LEU A 460 -2.46 -0.11 21.60
CA LEU A 460 -2.53 -0.21 23.06
C LEU A 460 -3.78 -0.97 23.53
N PHE A 461 -4.93 -0.77 22.87
CA PHE A 461 -6.23 -1.27 23.36
C PHE A 461 -7.01 -2.15 22.38
N THR A 462 -6.62 -2.24 21.10
CA THR A 462 -7.33 -3.04 20.10
C THR A 462 -6.73 -4.45 20.02
N GLU A 463 -7.56 -5.47 20.30
CA GLU A 463 -7.19 -6.86 20.04
C GLU A 463 -7.15 -7.13 18.53
N LYS A 464 -6.39 -8.13 18.09
CA LYS A 464 -6.44 -8.65 16.71
C LYS A 464 -7.89 -8.74 16.19
N LEU A 465 -8.15 -8.30 14.96
CA LEU A 465 -9.44 -8.47 14.28
C LEU A 465 -9.71 -9.93 13.89
N ASP A 466 -10.94 -10.40 14.10
CA ASP A 466 -11.48 -11.61 13.46
C ASP A 466 -12.24 -11.26 12.17
N ASP A 467 -12.67 -12.27 11.41
CA ASP A 467 -13.17 -12.14 10.03
C ASP A 467 -14.41 -11.25 9.85
N ASN A 468 -15.24 -11.08 10.88
CA ASN A 468 -16.44 -10.25 10.84
C ASN A 468 -16.24 -8.86 11.47
N GLU A 469 -15.00 -8.41 11.68
CA GLU A 469 -14.70 -7.16 12.40
C GLU A 469 -13.89 -6.14 11.59
N CYS A 470 -13.99 -4.87 11.97
CA CYS A 470 -13.09 -3.79 11.55
C CYS A 470 -12.82 -2.80 12.68
N LEU A 471 -11.79 -1.96 12.53
CA LEU A 471 -11.55 -0.79 13.36
C LEU A 471 -11.75 0.47 12.51
N ILE A 472 -12.60 1.39 12.96
CA ILE A 472 -12.81 2.69 12.32
C ILE A 472 -12.24 3.79 13.22
N ILE A 473 -11.47 4.69 12.64
CA ILE A 473 -10.83 5.79 13.35
C ILE A 473 -11.29 7.11 12.72
N THR A 474 -11.80 8.03 13.54
CA THR A 474 -12.28 9.36 13.11
C THR A 474 -11.58 10.46 13.92
N GLY A 475 -10.99 11.44 13.25
CA GLY A 475 -10.41 12.63 13.91
C GLY A 475 -8.89 12.75 13.91
N ILE A 476 -8.17 11.74 13.45
CA ILE A 476 -6.70 11.71 13.39
C ILE A 476 -6.10 12.78 12.48
N GLN A 477 -4.96 13.32 12.91
CA GLN A 477 -4.21 14.38 12.23
C GLN A 477 -3.04 13.84 11.41
N LYS A 478 -2.77 14.45 10.24
CA LYS A 478 -1.58 14.21 9.41
C LYS A 478 -0.46 15.13 9.88
N PHE A 479 0.70 14.59 10.21
CA PHE A 479 1.83 15.35 10.77
C PHE A 479 3.04 15.45 9.84
N SER A 480 3.13 14.54 8.86
CA SER A 480 4.29 14.36 8.00
C SER A 480 3.89 14.25 6.52
N CYS A 481 4.72 14.81 5.65
CA CYS A 481 4.76 14.51 4.22
C CYS A 481 5.75 13.36 3.97
N TYR A 482 5.57 12.64 2.86
CA TYR A 482 6.45 11.55 2.45
C TYR A 482 6.59 11.46 0.92
N SER A 483 7.48 10.61 0.45
CA SER A 483 7.58 10.16 -0.94
C SER A 483 7.97 8.66 -0.99
N GLY A 484 7.79 8.01 -2.14
CA GLY A 484 8.19 6.61 -2.34
C GLY A 484 7.38 5.57 -1.56
N PHE A 485 7.84 4.32 -1.54
CA PHE A 485 7.10 3.18 -0.96
C PHE A 485 8.05 2.02 -0.59
N SER A 486 7.75 1.28 0.49
CA SER A 486 8.61 0.22 1.02
C SER A 486 10.05 0.68 1.29
N ASP A 487 10.98 0.40 0.37
CA ASP A 487 12.41 0.68 0.52
C ASP A 487 12.81 2.03 -0.08
N SER A 488 11.96 2.63 -0.91
CA SER A 488 12.10 4.00 -1.40
C SER A 488 11.31 5.02 -0.57
N PHE A 489 10.64 4.61 0.51
CA PHE A 489 9.92 5.52 1.40
C PHE A 489 10.89 6.53 2.04
N GLU A 490 10.62 7.82 1.89
CA GLU A 490 11.33 8.92 2.55
C GLU A 490 10.35 9.84 3.28
N TRP A 491 10.73 10.30 4.49
CA TRP A 491 10.07 11.41 5.16
C TRP A 491 10.53 12.73 4.54
N THR A 492 9.63 13.45 3.88
CA THR A 492 9.97 14.66 3.11
C THR A 492 9.70 15.96 3.86
N GLY A 493 8.97 15.93 4.97
CA GLY A 493 8.80 17.11 5.82
C GLY A 493 7.64 17.06 6.81
N HIS A 494 7.41 18.19 7.48
CA HIS A 494 6.23 18.42 8.31
C HIS A 494 5.00 18.71 7.42
N HIS A 495 3.82 18.27 7.88
CA HIS A 495 2.52 18.59 7.28
C HIS A 495 1.66 19.41 8.25
N ASP A 496 1.15 20.54 7.77
CA ASP A 496 0.26 21.47 8.47
C ASP A 496 -1.20 21.15 8.08
N ASP A 497 -1.88 20.34 8.90
CA ASP A 497 -3.18 19.75 8.62
C ASP A 497 -4.34 20.73 8.85
N LYS A 498 -4.84 21.30 7.75
CA LYS A 498 -5.86 22.38 7.75
C LYS A 498 -7.29 21.87 7.66
N LEU A 499 -7.54 20.59 7.96
CA LEU A 499 -8.90 20.06 7.97
C LEU A 499 -9.76 20.70 9.05
N ASP A 500 -10.98 21.05 8.66
CA ASP A 500 -12.07 21.36 9.58
C ASP A 500 -12.22 20.27 10.65
N ARG A 501 -12.72 20.69 11.82
CA ARG A 501 -13.21 19.77 12.86
C ARG A 501 -14.74 19.62 12.81
N ASP A 502 -15.22 18.51 13.35
CA ASP A 502 -16.64 18.25 13.58
C ASP A 502 -17.11 18.78 14.96
N LYS A 503 -18.39 18.57 15.28
CA LYS A 503 -18.98 18.99 16.56
C LYS A 503 -18.37 18.33 17.81
N TRP A 504 -17.55 17.29 17.64
CA TRP A 504 -16.81 16.63 18.70
C TRP A 504 -15.31 17.01 18.66
N HIS A 505 -14.93 18.09 17.96
CA HIS A 505 -13.55 18.56 17.78
C HIS A 505 -12.63 17.53 17.09
N ARG A 506 -13.20 16.58 16.35
CA ARG A 506 -12.45 15.59 15.55
C ARG A 506 -12.23 16.14 14.16
N LEU A 507 -11.02 16.03 13.59
CA LEU A 507 -10.79 16.40 12.18
C LEU A 507 -11.73 15.61 11.24
N LYS A 508 -12.19 16.22 10.14
CA LYS A 508 -13.06 15.59 9.13
C LYS A 508 -12.32 14.56 8.24
N ARG A 509 -11.58 13.63 8.86
CA ARG A 509 -10.89 12.48 8.26
C ARG A 509 -11.36 11.20 8.96
N GLN A 510 -11.69 10.17 8.18
CA GLN A 510 -12.11 8.87 8.68
C GLN A 510 -11.35 7.75 7.97
N ILE A 511 -10.72 6.87 8.74
CA ILE A 511 -9.98 5.69 8.27
C ILE A 511 -10.73 4.43 8.71
N VAL A 512 -10.70 3.38 7.89
CA VAL A 512 -11.15 2.03 8.26
C VAL A 512 -10.07 0.99 8.00
N ALA A 513 -9.65 0.31 9.06
CA ALA A 513 -8.76 -0.83 9.01
C ALA A 513 -9.57 -2.11 8.75
N ILE A 514 -9.33 -2.72 7.58
CA ILE A 514 -9.85 -4.03 7.21
C ILE A 514 -8.69 -4.91 6.71
N ASP A 515 -8.49 -6.05 7.36
CA ASP A 515 -7.45 -7.00 6.99
C ASP A 515 -7.91 -7.94 5.87
N ALA A 516 -7.13 -8.06 4.80
CA ALA A 516 -7.33 -9.08 3.77
C ALA A 516 -6.74 -10.44 4.22
N LEU A 517 -7.14 -11.52 3.56
CA LEU A 517 -6.44 -12.80 3.68
C LEU A 517 -5.08 -12.73 2.96
N ASN A 518 -4.07 -13.39 3.53
CA ASN A 518 -2.78 -13.64 2.89
C ASN A 518 -2.80 -15.01 2.22
N PHE A 519 -2.53 -15.08 0.91
CA PHE A 519 -2.54 -16.29 0.11
C PHE A 519 -1.10 -16.74 -0.20
N LYS A 520 -0.84 -18.05 -0.21
CA LYS A 520 0.46 -18.61 -0.61
C LYS A 520 0.51 -18.97 -2.09
N HIS A 521 -0.62 -19.37 -2.66
CA HIS A 521 -0.75 -19.69 -4.08
C HIS A 521 -1.93 -18.91 -4.70
N ARG A 522 -1.77 -18.33 -5.89
CA ARG A 522 -2.80 -17.45 -6.52
C ARG A 522 -4.18 -18.14 -6.62
N SER A 523 -4.22 -19.45 -6.86
CA SER A 523 -5.43 -20.25 -6.95
C SER A 523 -6.24 -20.36 -5.65
N GLU A 524 -5.63 -20.12 -4.48
CA GLU A 524 -6.28 -20.28 -3.18
C GLU A 524 -7.46 -19.33 -2.95
N GLN A 525 -7.46 -18.15 -3.58
CA GLN A 525 -8.45 -17.10 -3.35
C GLN A 525 -9.72 -17.28 -4.17
N TYR A 526 -9.65 -18.01 -5.28
CA TYR A 526 -10.79 -18.42 -6.10
C TYR A 526 -11.52 -19.61 -5.45
N ASN A 527 -11.89 -19.41 -4.19
CA ASN A 527 -12.66 -20.33 -3.38
C ASN A 527 -13.77 -19.51 -2.70
N MET A 528 -15.03 -19.88 -2.90
CA MET A 528 -16.16 -19.04 -2.49
C MET A 528 -16.27 -18.81 -0.99
N THR A 529 -15.69 -19.67 -0.14
CA THR A 529 -15.56 -19.41 1.30
C THR A 529 -14.66 -18.20 1.55
N LYS A 530 -13.52 -18.12 0.85
CA LYS A 530 -12.58 -17.01 0.96
C LYS A 530 -13.10 -15.73 0.28
N VAL A 531 -13.69 -15.84 -0.91
CA VAL A 531 -14.40 -14.70 -1.57
C VAL A 531 -15.47 -14.11 -0.64
N THR A 532 -16.28 -14.96 0.01
CA THR A 532 -17.33 -14.54 0.95
C THR A 532 -16.75 -13.91 2.23
N ARG A 533 -15.62 -14.42 2.73
CA ARG A 533 -14.90 -13.81 3.86
C ARG A 533 -14.46 -12.39 3.52
N GLU A 534 -13.80 -12.18 2.38
CA GLU A 534 -13.33 -10.87 1.95
C GLU A 534 -14.49 -9.90 1.67
N LEU A 535 -15.59 -10.38 1.06
CA LEU A 535 -16.84 -9.62 0.89
C LEU A 535 -17.43 -9.16 2.24
N ASN A 536 -17.51 -10.07 3.23
CA ASN A 536 -18.03 -9.76 4.57
C ASN A 536 -17.13 -8.77 5.31
N LYS A 537 -15.81 -8.93 5.21
CA LYS A 537 -14.79 -8.05 5.80
C LYS A 537 -14.88 -6.64 5.23
N ALA A 538 -14.87 -6.50 3.90
CA ALA A 538 -15.03 -5.21 3.23
C ALA A 538 -16.38 -4.57 3.58
N TYR A 539 -17.47 -5.35 3.59
CA TYR A 539 -18.80 -4.84 3.98
C TYR A 539 -18.86 -4.40 5.45
N CYS A 540 -18.17 -5.05 6.39
CA CYS A 540 -18.11 -4.61 7.78
C CYS A 540 -17.52 -3.18 7.89
N GLY A 541 -16.44 -2.92 7.15
CA GLY A 541 -15.83 -1.59 7.05
C GLY A 541 -16.69 -0.58 6.29
N PHE A 542 -17.29 -0.99 5.18
CA PHE A 542 -18.01 -0.09 4.27
C PHE A 542 -19.44 0.21 4.72
N LYS A 543 -20.09 -0.63 5.54
CA LYS A 543 -21.43 -0.36 6.07
C LYS A 543 -21.44 0.95 6.87
N ASP A 544 -22.57 1.65 6.83
CA ASP A 544 -22.83 2.83 7.67
C ASP A 544 -24.18 2.66 8.40
N ASN A 545 -24.29 3.24 9.60
CA ASN A 545 -25.49 3.18 10.44
C ASN A 545 -26.49 4.29 10.07
N GLY A 546 -26.82 4.37 8.78
CA GLY A 546 -27.70 5.40 8.22
C GLY A 546 -27.65 5.54 6.69
N HIS A 547 -26.61 4.99 6.04
CA HIS A 547 -26.29 5.20 4.61
C HIS A 547 -25.90 6.66 4.25
N ASN A 548 -25.65 7.50 5.26
CA ASN A 548 -25.36 8.93 5.07
C ASN A 548 -23.86 9.26 5.13
N GLY A 549 -23.02 8.41 5.73
CA GLY A 549 -21.55 8.52 5.70
C GLY A 549 -20.97 8.60 4.26
N PRO A 550 -19.72 9.08 4.13
CA PRO A 550 -19.11 9.48 2.84
C PRO A 550 -18.93 8.30 1.89
N ASP A 551 -18.50 8.53 0.67
CA ASP A 551 -18.03 7.48 -0.22
C ASP A 551 -16.64 6.97 0.20
N ILE A 552 -16.11 5.95 -0.48
CA ILE A 552 -14.97 5.13 -0.02
C ILE A 552 -13.75 5.38 -0.90
N ALA A 553 -12.59 5.67 -0.32
CA ALA A 553 -11.30 5.76 -1.01
C ALA A 553 -10.45 4.52 -0.71
N THR A 554 -10.18 3.71 -1.73
CA THR A 554 -9.49 2.41 -1.62
C THR A 554 -8.63 2.10 -2.86
N GLY A 555 -8.07 0.90 -2.96
CA GLY A 555 -7.34 0.43 -4.12
C GLY A 555 -7.03 -1.05 -4.05
N LYS A 556 -5.76 -1.40 -4.33
CA LYS A 556 -5.16 -2.75 -4.31
C LYS A 556 -5.10 -3.44 -2.92
N TRP A 557 -6.23 -3.48 -2.22
CA TRP A 557 -6.40 -4.07 -0.89
C TRP A 557 -5.97 -5.54 -0.83
N GLY A 558 -4.89 -5.82 -0.09
CA GLY A 558 -4.33 -7.16 0.06
C GLY A 558 -3.55 -7.69 -1.14
N CYS A 559 -3.33 -6.90 -2.19
CA CYS A 559 -2.68 -7.38 -3.43
C CYS A 559 -1.15 -7.33 -3.42
N GLY A 560 -0.55 -6.61 -2.47
CA GLY A 560 0.90 -6.57 -2.26
C GLY A 560 1.40 -7.79 -1.49
N ALA A 561 1.95 -7.58 -0.29
CA ALA A 561 2.55 -8.62 0.55
C ALA A 561 1.62 -9.79 0.99
N PHE A 562 0.33 -9.72 0.65
CA PHE A 562 -0.68 -10.75 0.92
C PHE A 562 -1.13 -11.52 -0.36
N HIS A 563 -0.57 -11.17 -1.53
CA HIS A 563 -0.71 -11.89 -2.81
C HIS A 563 -2.16 -12.03 -3.33
N GLY A 564 -3.04 -11.12 -2.94
CA GLY A 564 -4.39 -11.00 -3.49
C GLY A 564 -4.40 -10.56 -4.96
N ASP A 565 -5.34 -11.09 -5.72
CA ASP A 565 -5.55 -10.77 -7.13
C ASP A 565 -6.28 -9.42 -7.28
N PRO A 566 -5.70 -8.42 -7.99
CA PRO A 566 -6.29 -7.08 -8.08
C PRO A 566 -7.68 -7.04 -8.71
N GLU A 567 -7.92 -7.84 -9.74
CA GLU A 567 -9.22 -7.98 -10.42
C GLU A 567 -10.30 -8.47 -9.46
N LEU A 568 -10.06 -9.61 -8.79
CA LEU A 568 -10.96 -10.15 -7.79
C LEU A 568 -11.18 -9.18 -6.62
N LYS A 569 -10.13 -8.52 -6.14
CA LYS A 569 -10.21 -7.56 -5.04
C LYS A 569 -10.94 -6.27 -5.42
N ALA A 570 -10.90 -5.84 -6.68
CA ALA A 570 -11.72 -4.73 -7.17
C ALA A 570 -13.21 -5.11 -7.22
N VAL A 571 -13.54 -6.28 -7.80
CA VAL A 571 -14.91 -6.82 -7.86
C VAL A 571 -15.51 -7.02 -6.47
N ILE A 572 -14.77 -7.59 -5.53
CA ILE A 572 -15.20 -7.78 -4.13
C ILE A 572 -15.52 -6.44 -3.47
N GLN A 573 -14.69 -5.41 -3.67
CA GLN A 573 -14.91 -4.09 -3.09
C GLN A 573 -16.10 -3.36 -3.73
N LEU A 574 -16.30 -3.47 -5.05
CA LEU A 574 -17.49 -2.97 -5.74
C LEU A 574 -18.78 -3.61 -5.20
N MET A 575 -18.79 -4.94 -5.02
CA MET A 575 -19.93 -5.67 -4.47
C MET A 575 -20.23 -5.27 -3.01
N ALA A 576 -19.20 -5.08 -2.19
CA ALA A 576 -19.35 -4.61 -0.82
C ALA A 576 -19.88 -3.16 -0.75
N ALA A 577 -19.37 -2.27 -1.61
CA ALA A 577 -19.79 -0.87 -1.70
C ALA A 577 -21.23 -0.72 -2.22
N ALA A 578 -21.62 -1.52 -3.24
CA ALA A 578 -23.00 -1.64 -3.72
C ALA A 578 -23.98 -1.99 -2.59
N ASN A 579 -23.63 -2.98 -1.76
CA ASN A 579 -24.48 -3.41 -0.65
C ASN A 579 -24.46 -2.41 0.53
N ALA A 580 -23.37 -1.67 0.73
CA ALA A 580 -23.30 -0.56 1.67
C ALA A 580 -24.10 0.69 1.21
N LYS A 581 -24.39 0.79 -0.10
CA LYS A 581 -24.94 1.96 -0.81
C LYS A 581 -23.99 3.17 -0.80
N ARG A 582 -22.71 2.96 -1.10
CA ARG A 582 -21.67 4.00 -1.11
C ARG A 582 -20.90 3.94 -2.43
N GLY A 583 -20.53 5.11 -2.95
CA GLY A 583 -19.62 5.23 -4.08
C GLY A 583 -18.20 4.80 -3.71
N LEU A 584 -17.39 4.54 -4.73
CA LEU A 584 -16.04 4.00 -4.61
C LEU A 584 -15.06 4.82 -5.46
N VAL A 585 -13.91 5.16 -4.88
CA VAL A 585 -12.73 5.64 -5.58
C VAL A 585 -11.67 4.54 -5.48
N PHE A 586 -11.16 4.09 -6.63
CA PHE A 586 -10.19 3.02 -6.72
C PHE A 586 -8.86 3.52 -7.29
N PHE A 587 -7.86 3.64 -6.42
CA PHE A 587 -6.48 3.97 -6.77
C PHE A 587 -5.75 2.68 -7.20
N THR A 588 -5.30 2.62 -8.46
CA THR A 588 -4.53 1.46 -8.99
C THR A 588 -3.03 1.58 -8.74
N PHE A 589 -2.55 2.76 -8.33
CA PHE A 589 -1.15 3.09 -8.04
C PHE A 589 -0.24 2.84 -9.26
N GLN A 590 -0.23 3.79 -10.19
CA GLN A 590 0.53 3.83 -11.45
C GLN A 590 0.23 2.70 -12.46
N ASP A 591 -0.72 1.82 -12.14
CA ASP A 591 -1.12 0.68 -12.98
C ASP A 591 -2.25 1.08 -13.93
N GLU A 592 -1.85 1.62 -15.08
CA GLU A 592 -2.76 2.01 -16.17
C GLU A 592 -3.49 0.81 -16.79
N LYS A 593 -2.91 -0.40 -16.78
CA LYS A 593 -3.60 -1.60 -17.28
C LYS A 593 -4.80 -1.91 -16.40
N LEU A 594 -4.60 -2.10 -15.09
CA LEU A 594 -5.68 -2.38 -14.15
C LEU A 594 -6.73 -1.27 -14.15
N LYS A 595 -6.32 -0.01 -14.36
CA LYS A 595 -7.24 1.12 -14.49
C LYS A 595 -8.16 0.92 -15.70
N GLN A 596 -7.60 0.77 -16.90
CA GLN A 596 -8.36 0.60 -18.14
C GLN A 596 -9.23 -0.65 -18.13
N ASP A 597 -8.71 -1.77 -17.62
CA ASP A 597 -9.43 -3.04 -17.47
C ASP A 597 -10.62 -2.91 -16.50
N LEU A 598 -10.44 -2.19 -15.38
CA LEU A 598 -11.52 -1.95 -14.40
C LEU A 598 -12.55 -0.96 -14.92
N GLU A 599 -12.15 0.08 -15.65
CA GLU A 599 -13.05 1.02 -16.32
C GLU A 599 -13.96 0.30 -17.34
N GLN A 600 -13.38 -0.58 -18.18
CA GLN A 600 -14.11 -1.40 -19.13
C GLN A 600 -15.05 -2.42 -18.45
N MET A 601 -14.56 -3.12 -17.42
CA MET A 601 -15.37 -4.08 -16.65
C MET A 601 -16.55 -3.38 -15.96
N TYR A 602 -16.31 -2.22 -15.34
CA TYR A 602 -17.36 -1.44 -14.70
C TYR A 602 -18.37 -0.88 -15.70
N HIS A 603 -17.94 -0.40 -16.87
CA HIS A 603 -18.86 -0.01 -17.96
C HIS A 603 -19.80 -1.17 -18.34
N LEU A 604 -19.26 -2.37 -18.60
CA LEU A 604 -20.06 -3.56 -18.92
C LEU A 604 -21.04 -3.91 -17.77
N LEU A 605 -20.59 -3.86 -16.52
CA LEU A 605 -21.43 -4.12 -15.34
C LEU A 605 -22.58 -3.11 -15.20
N VAL A 606 -22.37 -1.83 -15.55
CA VAL A 606 -23.39 -0.79 -15.53
C VAL A 606 -24.38 -0.94 -16.69
N THR A 607 -23.87 -1.10 -17.92
CA THR A 607 -24.67 -1.20 -19.15
C THR A 607 -25.60 -2.41 -19.12
N GLU A 608 -25.12 -3.60 -18.72
CA GLU A 608 -25.95 -4.81 -18.56
C GLU A 608 -26.76 -4.83 -17.25
N GLY A 609 -26.74 -3.73 -16.50
CA GLY A 609 -27.49 -3.54 -15.25
C GLY A 609 -27.17 -4.58 -14.18
N THR A 610 -25.93 -5.08 -14.15
CA THR A 610 -25.53 -6.26 -13.38
C THR A 610 -25.66 -6.03 -11.87
N THR A 611 -26.28 -7.00 -11.19
CA THR A 611 -26.47 -6.98 -9.74
C THR A 611 -25.36 -7.74 -9.01
N VAL A 612 -25.19 -7.44 -7.73
CA VAL A 612 -24.29 -8.19 -6.82
C VAL A 612 -24.65 -9.68 -6.79
N GLU A 613 -25.95 -10.03 -6.88
CA GLU A 613 -26.42 -11.41 -7.06
C GLU A 613 -25.87 -12.09 -8.33
N LYS A 614 -25.98 -11.44 -9.50
CA LYS A 614 -25.44 -11.98 -10.77
C LYS A 614 -23.92 -12.16 -10.65
N LEU A 615 -23.22 -11.11 -10.20
CA LEU A 615 -21.76 -11.09 -10.11
C LEU A 615 -21.23 -12.12 -9.09
N TYR A 616 -21.94 -12.35 -7.98
CA TYR A 616 -21.64 -13.42 -7.04
C TYR A 616 -21.76 -14.80 -7.68
N ARG A 617 -22.80 -15.05 -8.51
CA ARG A 617 -22.95 -16.33 -9.24
C ARG A 617 -21.83 -16.54 -10.25
N HIS A 618 -21.47 -15.52 -11.03
CA HIS A 618 -20.33 -15.64 -11.95
C HIS A 618 -19.00 -15.92 -11.23
N LEU A 619 -18.82 -15.43 -10.00
CA LEU A 619 -17.68 -15.83 -9.16
C LEU A 619 -17.80 -17.27 -8.66
N GLU A 620 -19.01 -17.76 -8.33
CA GLU A 620 -19.24 -19.18 -8.01
C GLU A 620 -18.88 -20.09 -9.19
N ASP A 621 -19.29 -19.73 -10.41
CA ASP A 621 -18.98 -20.45 -11.65
C ASP A 621 -17.46 -20.44 -11.96
N TYR A 622 -16.82 -19.27 -11.85
CA TYR A 622 -15.37 -19.14 -12.05
C TYR A 622 -14.57 -19.99 -11.04
N CYS A 623 -14.93 -19.94 -9.76
CA CYS A 623 -14.30 -20.76 -8.71
C CYS A 623 -14.55 -22.26 -8.92
N ALA A 624 -15.70 -22.64 -9.50
CA ALA A 624 -16.01 -24.04 -9.82
C ALA A 624 -15.21 -24.57 -11.02
N SER A 625 -14.87 -23.71 -12.00
CA SER A 625 -14.17 -24.10 -13.23
C SER A 625 -12.77 -24.71 -13.00
N ARG A 626 -12.08 -24.30 -11.92
CA ARG A 626 -10.68 -24.65 -11.58
C ARG A 626 -9.61 -24.30 -12.62
N SER A 627 -9.98 -23.69 -13.73
CA SER A 627 -9.06 -23.24 -14.80
C SER A 627 -8.91 -21.71 -14.71
N TYR A 628 -8.02 -21.26 -13.82
CA TYR A 628 -7.93 -19.85 -13.44
C TYR A 628 -7.15 -19.01 -14.47
N GLY A 629 -7.88 -18.48 -15.46
CA GLY A 629 -7.38 -17.52 -16.45
C GLY A 629 -7.39 -16.07 -15.98
N ASP A 630 -7.68 -15.15 -16.91
CA ASP A 630 -8.00 -13.74 -16.64
C ASP A 630 -9.45 -13.65 -16.11
N LEU A 631 -9.65 -13.07 -14.92
CA LEU A 631 -10.98 -13.05 -14.29
C LEU A 631 -11.89 -12.10 -15.05
N PHE A 632 -11.36 -10.96 -15.49
CA PHE A 632 -12.15 -10.01 -16.26
C PHE A 632 -12.53 -10.55 -17.65
N GLU A 633 -11.72 -11.39 -18.30
CA GLU A 633 -12.08 -12.09 -19.53
C GLU A 633 -13.24 -13.05 -19.31
N PHE A 634 -13.17 -13.88 -18.27
CA PHE A 634 -14.29 -14.76 -17.90
C PHE A 634 -15.57 -13.96 -17.65
N LEU A 635 -15.49 -12.86 -16.87
CA LEU A 635 -16.65 -12.01 -16.59
C LEU A 635 -17.16 -11.30 -17.85
N ARG A 636 -16.28 -10.81 -18.74
CA ARG A 636 -16.66 -10.22 -20.05
C ARG A 636 -17.46 -11.21 -20.89
N ASN A 637 -17.06 -12.48 -20.90
CA ASN A 637 -17.71 -13.55 -21.65
C ASN A 637 -19.02 -14.05 -20.98
N ALA A 638 -19.11 -14.04 -19.65
CA ALA A 638 -20.27 -14.51 -18.89
C ALA A 638 -21.40 -13.46 -18.75
N ILE A 639 -21.07 -12.17 -18.86
CA ILE A 639 -22.03 -11.06 -18.67
C ILE A 639 -22.62 -10.59 -20.01
N ARG A 640 -21.85 -10.60 -21.11
CA ARG A 640 -22.34 -10.17 -22.43
C ARG A 640 -23.47 -11.10 -22.93
N PRO A 641 -24.62 -10.56 -23.40
CA PRO A 641 -25.65 -11.36 -24.04
C PRO A 641 -25.13 -12.14 -25.24
N SER A 642 -25.48 -13.42 -25.35
CA SER A 642 -25.18 -14.21 -26.55
C SER A 642 -25.96 -13.64 -27.73
N ARG A 643 -25.25 -13.06 -28.72
CA ARG A 643 -25.82 -12.47 -29.96
C ARG A 643 -26.38 -13.52 -30.95
N SER A 644 -26.97 -14.60 -30.44
CA SER A 644 -27.42 -15.79 -31.21
C SER A 644 -28.93 -16.04 -31.12
N GLN A 645 -29.71 -15.04 -30.72
CA GLN A 645 -31.19 -15.05 -30.67
C GLN A 645 -31.79 -13.72 -31.14
N LEU A 646 -31.37 -13.26 -32.32
CA LEU A 646 -32.00 -12.20 -33.13
C LEU A 646 -32.07 -12.68 -34.59
#